data_AF-A0A8W8KT63-F1
#
_entry.id   AF-A0A8W8KT63-F1
#
_cell.length_a   1.000
_cell.length_b   1.000
_cell.length_c   1.000
_cell.angle_alpha   90.00
_cell.angle_beta   90.00
_cell.angle_gamma   90.00
#
_symmetry.space_group_name_H-M   'P 1'
#
loop_
_entity.id
_entity.type
_entity.pdbx_description
1 polymer ?
#
loop_
_entity_poly.entity_id
_entity_poly.type
_entity_poly.pdbx_seq_one_letter_code
_entity_poly.pdbx_strand_id
1 'polypeptide(L)'
;MLLVQISTAQNTGLIVSDLPNSFFNGGGITTFEGYANQFSEDEASYKMHVAGFYPYDFDIMSMQWDGNNTLYIMDGLSKSILKMEAFDIWMNHTKFGYIYLVHRGLSYTISSRIAYDHLTGNMYWTDALYNWIAVQPVHANDQSNYKILISDQLSTPGAIAVDPNNDRLFWSNHGDSVFIERSDLSGKKRKIIVKNLLWVPDIKCDPDPSKQMIYWADNYRNTLEMSDYDGMNRKVVYRSPNIYLQVSNIAVYKDVLCGSDYDEKFVFCVGIGTGQESWRHEFSFEDPWGMTLLDSKVTTISNPCKDNGCEHICTNSEDGAVCHCKEGYTLNEDKKTCNASHSAHGRGIILSSGNNLCTVDIRVITGVRPNATCLLAWTSNITHIAVAANDSKVIFAAGDELILYDLVTGQNASLVSTGKVSGLVYSWIGGDVFWSESDTGKIKLLSLDSATKTDYTIYSNLNNPRDLAIDPHNEKLFWINTSPQSGALQIETGSFTGSDKKIFQSQLFINPSGLFFDGGLKLLFWISQQKLTYFSKSANFHLNTDHLLNTDTKLLIYKDYSISTKGDNQLTVYSLYDENDKHQYTVDKISDITAFALFDPDIQPKENNKCDIDNGGCEQICIPDGTQGVCECGLGYVLERDAHNCTTVAQSDMFALAVDFNHGLIYQISMNDNPKDKKVSAVDIPQPADPLATAYIPSTQSVIWADYMDDHILNTTLNTNITEILYSPVNYIVASIAVDYSTGNIYYTGLPYSYYIQYSMIGVIHYNSHQHKTLMDNIQYAYSVALHPPKGYMFWIDGAGMVGRANMDGTDPLFLVAYGMTSALAIAVDYKSDKVYYIDGERIDYMNLDGGNRQTLHMNQVAGLSHLGVAGEYVYCTAAYKQEILKIHKTTGLLVTDWMSPVTELGRLETITLYDKSVALPVHQKCSVNNGLCSTFCFPRPNNQRSCGCPEGVSLMADQRTCSGVPKCSMAIKHGKLSDLCSGYVNSTCDYECYPGYLKTLTGKLTCNDHLNWVQQTSVDVNMLCTPSPNVDPLHRKAESQQSDGSISSGTFAATIIVIIIVFIVIIVILVYVMYKRRIVTNMFSHAKFVNSPNVPDEGGPVDDRYTSITDINQPTASANAAGMENPLYEVRNKTAVPDNKDNTLPEQEFRSVDMTAYKY
;
A
#
# COMPACT_ATOMS: atom_id res chain seq x y z
N MET A 1 17.95 -35.54 58.50
CA MET A 1 16.68 -34.90 58.15
C MET A 1 16.89 -33.41 58.13
N LEU A 2 16.73 -32.79 56.97
CA LEU A 2 16.51 -31.35 56.79
C LEU A 2 15.83 -31.27 55.43
N LEU A 3 14.52 -31.01 55.41
CA LEU A 3 13.81 -30.84 54.15
C LEU A 3 14.20 -29.47 53.62
N VAL A 4 14.98 -29.44 52.54
CA VAL A 4 14.89 -28.31 51.61
C VAL A 4 13.50 -28.40 51.01
N GLN A 5 12.65 -27.41 51.28
CA GLN A 5 11.42 -27.27 50.51
C GLN A 5 11.84 -26.98 49.08
N ILE A 6 11.61 -27.94 48.18
CA ILE A 6 11.49 -27.62 46.76
C ILE A 6 10.30 -26.67 46.70
N SER A 7 10.56 -25.38 46.44
CA SER A 7 9.49 -24.46 46.09
C SER A 7 8.83 -25.03 44.84
N THR A 8 7.51 -25.10 44.85
CA THR A 8 6.73 -25.38 43.64
C THR A 8 6.84 -24.15 42.72
N ALA A 9 8.00 -24.02 42.08
CA ALA A 9 8.23 -23.06 41.02
C ALA A 9 7.14 -23.30 39.98
N GLN A 10 6.38 -22.26 39.68
CA GLN A 10 5.20 -22.41 38.85
C GLN A 10 5.68 -22.46 37.41
N ASN A 11 5.31 -23.52 36.69
CA ASN A 11 5.53 -23.61 35.25
C ASN A 11 4.63 -22.54 34.62
N THR A 12 5.19 -21.34 34.44
CA THR A 12 4.48 -20.15 34.00
C THR A 12 5.48 -19.17 33.39
N GLY A 13 5.14 -18.60 32.25
CA GLY A 13 6.02 -17.68 31.54
C GLY A 13 5.57 -17.37 30.12
N LEU A 14 6.35 -16.54 29.45
CA LEU A 14 6.19 -16.22 28.03
C LEU A 14 7.10 -17.14 27.21
N ILE A 15 6.57 -17.67 26.10
CA ILE A 15 7.32 -18.47 25.11
C ILE A 15 7.35 -17.66 23.82
N VAL A 16 8.54 -17.44 23.28
CA VAL A 16 8.80 -16.72 22.02
C VAL A 16 9.59 -17.64 21.10
N SER A 17 9.29 -17.69 19.81
CA SER A 17 10.14 -18.35 18.82
C SER A 17 11.01 -17.35 18.09
N ASP A 18 12.24 -17.77 17.85
CA ASP A 18 13.33 -16.93 17.38
C ASP A 18 13.68 -17.40 15.96
N LEU A 19 13.38 -16.63 14.93
CA LEU A 19 13.68 -17.02 13.55
C LEU A 19 15.16 -16.77 13.22
N PRO A 20 15.77 -17.62 12.36
CA PRO A 20 17.15 -17.45 11.94
C PRO A 20 17.29 -16.26 10.99
N ASN A 21 18.07 -15.25 11.41
CA ASN A 21 18.47 -14.19 10.50
C ASN A 21 19.53 -14.68 9.50
N SER A 22 19.92 -13.81 8.55
CA SER A 22 20.88 -14.11 7.47
C SER A 22 22.32 -14.44 7.91
N PHE A 23 22.62 -14.50 9.22
CA PHE A 23 23.94 -14.81 9.78
C PHE A 23 24.00 -16.09 10.64
N PHE A 24 22.87 -16.67 11.06
CA PHE A 24 22.84 -17.82 11.98
C PHE A 24 21.96 -18.97 11.47
N ASN A 25 22.54 -20.18 11.39
CA ASN A 25 21.82 -21.37 10.93
C ASN A 25 20.97 -22.00 12.04
N GLY A 26 19.65 -21.87 11.92
CA GLY A 26 18.65 -22.62 12.68
C GLY A 26 17.92 -21.77 13.72
N GLY A 27 16.59 -21.73 13.62
CA GLY A 27 15.72 -21.05 14.58
C GLY A 27 15.71 -21.69 15.98
N GLY A 28 15.03 -21.03 16.90
CA GLY A 28 14.97 -21.40 18.31
C GLY A 28 13.66 -21.07 19.02
N ILE A 29 13.63 -21.35 20.31
CA ILE A 29 12.66 -20.82 21.26
C ILE A 29 13.41 -20.15 22.41
N THR A 30 12.96 -18.96 22.78
CA THR A 30 13.32 -18.24 23.99
C THR A 30 12.13 -18.25 24.95
N THR A 31 12.41 -18.39 26.25
CA THR A 31 11.40 -18.46 27.30
C THR A 31 11.75 -17.56 28.47
N PHE A 32 10.72 -16.90 29.01
CA PHE A 32 10.83 -15.95 30.11
C PHE A 32 10.05 -16.50 31.32
N GLU A 33 10.77 -17.06 32.31
CA GLU A 33 10.20 -17.61 33.53
C GLU A 33 9.56 -16.50 34.39
N GLY A 34 8.28 -16.66 34.73
CA GLY A 34 7.58 -15.82 35.70
C GLY A 34 6.18 -15.42 35.27
N TYR A 35 5.68 -14.33 35.84
CA TYR A 35 4.38 -13.76 35.46
C TYR A 35 4.61 -12.54 34.56
N ALA A 36 4.09 -12.56 33.32
CA ALA A 36 4.26 -11.46 32.38
C ALA A 36 3.78 -10.10 32.91
N ASN A 37 2.75 -10.09 33.77
CA ASN A 37 2.26 -8.88 34.45
C ASN A 37 3.11 -8.46 35.68
N GLN A 38 4.30 -9.04 35.85
CA GLN A 38 5.28 -8.73 36.89
C GLN A 38 6.72 -8.59 36.34
N PHE A 39 6.92 -8.74 35.03
CA PHE A 39 8.20 -8.44 34.38
C PHE A 39 8.48 -6.93 34.45
N SER A 40 9.75 -6.54 34.44
CA SER A 40 10.20 -5.15 34.54
C SER A 40 11.61 -4.99 33.94
N GLU A 41 12.09 -3.76 33.83
CA GLU A 41 13.47 -3.44 33.37
C GLU A 41 14.57 -4.05 34.26
N ASP A 42 14.27 -4.48 35.49
CA ASP A 42 15.20 -5.23 36.32
C ASP A 42 15.28 -6.69 35.80
N GLU A 43 16.40 -7.06 35.18
CA GLU A 43 16.67 -8.43 34.69
C GLU A 43 16.53 -9.49 35.79
N ALA A 44 16.59 -9.13 37.08
CA ALA A 44 16.33 -10.06 38.18
C ALA A 44 14.83 -10.41 38.37
N SER A 45 13.91 -9.75 37.64
CA SER A 45 12.46 -9.97 37.73
C SER A 45 11.95 -11.18 36.93
N TYR A 46 12.77 -11.74 36.02
CA TYR A 46 12.48 -12.96 35.27
C TYR A 46 13.75 -13.81 35.11
N LYS A 47 13.65 -14.98 34.46
CA LYS A 47 14.84 -15.68 33.92
C LYS A 47 14.62 -16.05 32.47
N MET A 48 15.67 -15.91 31.67
CA MET A 48 15.65 -16.29 30.26
C MET A 48 16.29 -17.67 30.04
N HIS A 49 15.62 -18.52 29.26
CA HIS A 49 16.18 -19.78 28.75
C HIS A 49 16.00 -19.83 27.22
N VAL A 50 17.06 -20.18 26.48
CA VAL A 50 17.11 -20.19 25.01
C VAL A 50 17.52 -21.58 24.52
N ALA A 51 16.83 -22.09 23.49
CA ALA A 51 17.17 -23.35 22.84
C ALA A 51 16.99 -23.28 21.31
N GLY A 52 18.10 -23.37 20.57
CA GLY A 52 18.11 -23.55 19.11
C GLY A 52 18.01 -25.02 18.70
N PHE A 53 17.41 -25.31 17.54
CA PHE A 53 17.04 -26.67 17.13
C PHE A 53 18.08 -27.46 16.31
N TYR A 54 19.33 -26.99 16.25
CA TYR A 54 20.41 -27.59 15.45
C TYR A 54 20.53 -29.13 15.63
N PRO A 55 20.62 -29.95 14.56
CA PRO A 55 20.83 -29.57 13.15
C PRO A 55 19.54 -29.49 12.32
N TYR A 56 18.39 -29.21 12.94
CA TYR A 56 17.11 -29.07 12.25
C TYR A 56 16.71 -27.60 12.21
N ASP A 57 16.59 -27.06 11.00
CA ASP A 57 16.05 -25.72 10.77
C ASP A 57 14.51 -25.78 10.88
N PHE A 58 13.93 -24.90 11.68
CA PHE A 58 12.47 -24.72 11.84
C PHE A 58 12.15 -23.22 11.82
N ASP A 59 11.12 -22.84 11.07
CA ASP A 59 10.56 -21.48 11.07
C ASP A 59 9.24 -21.52 11.84
N ILE A 60 9.33 -21.35 13.17
CA ILE A 60 8.17 -21.48 14.06
C ILE A 60 7.31 -20.21 13.95
N MET A 61 6.33 -20.25 13.04
CA MET A 61 5.42 -19.15 12.68
C MET A 61 4.34 -18.87 13.75
N SER A 62 3.93 -19.88 14.49
CA SER A 62 2.85 -19.78 15.49
C SER A 62 2.94 -20.93 16.50
N MET A 63 2.57 -20.67 17.76
CA MET A 63 2.69 -21.63 18.86
C MET A 63 1.43 -21.67 19.73
N GLN A 64 1.05 -22.85 20.22
CA GLN A 64 -0.06 -23.02 21.16
C GLN A 64 0.26 -24.04 22.26
N TRP A 65 -0.09 -23.69 23.49
CA TRP A 65 0.13 -24.52 24.68
C TRP A 65 -1.12 -25.36 25.01
N ASP A 66 -0.95 -26.64 25.35
CA ASP A 66 -2.08 -27.52 25.74
C ASP A 66 -2.60 -27.29 27.16
N GLY A 67 -1.95 -26.41 27.93
CA GLY A 67 -2.28 -26.14 29.35
C GLY A 67 -1.69 -27.14 30.34
N ASN A 68 -0.92 -28.12 29.88
CA ASN A 68 -0.48 -29.29 30.65
C ASN A 68 1.01 -29.63 30.43
N ASN A 69 1.38 -30.19 29.28
CA ASN A 69 2.76 -30.59 28.97
C ASN A 69 3.12 -30.69 27.47
N THR A 70 2.29 -30.17 26.55
CA THR A 70 2.50 -30.24 25.10
C THR A 70 2.51 -28.84 24.48
N LEU A 71 3.59 -28.49 23.79
CA LEU A 71 3.65 -27.31 22.93
C LEU A 71 3.39 -27.73 21.48
N TYR A 72 2.39 -27.12 20.84
CA TYR A 72 2.14 -27.23 19.41
C TYR A 72 2.83 -26.09 18.68
N ILE A 73 3.44 -26.41 17.54
CA ILE A 73 4.14 -25.43 16.69
C ILE A 73 3.66 -25.57 15.24
N MET A 74 3.45 -24.44 14.58
CA MET A 74 3.28 -24.33 13.14
C MET A 74 4.65 -23.99 12.55
N ASP A 75 5.21 -24.90 11.76
CA ASP A 75 6.53 -24.72 11.13
C ASP A 75 6.36 -24.43 9.63
N GLY A 76 6.91 -23.30 9.21
CA GLY A 76 6.93 -22.85 7.83
C GLY A 76 7.76 -23.78 6.93
N LEU A 77 8.98 -24.13 7.33
CA LEU A 77 9.93 -24.84 6.47
C LEU A 77 9.45 -26.25 6.10
N SER A 78 8.92 -27.02 7.07
CA SER A 78 8.33 -28.32 6.79
C SER A 78 6.85 -28.26 6.37
N LYS A 79 6.26 -27.05 6.22
CA LYS A 79 4.88 -26.79 5.79
C LYS A 79 3.86 -27.64 6.59
N SER A 80 4.01 -27.65 7.94
CA SER A 80 3.39 -28.65 8.84
C SER A 80 3.03 -28.12 10.25
N ILE A 81 2.05 -28.76 10.90
CA ILE A 81 1.79 -28.62 12.35
C ILE A 81 2.49 -29.77 13.08
N LEU A 82 3.29 -29.45 14.09
CA LEU A 82 4.07 -30.39 14.89
C LEU A 82 3.73 -30.24 16.38
N LYS A 83 4.11 -31.23 17.20
CA LYS A 83 4.02 -31.15 18.67
C LYS A 83 5.32 -31.58 19.38
N MET A 84 5.60 -30.91 20.49
CA MET A 84 6.71 -31.18 21.42
C MET A 84 6.12 -31.65 22.76
N GLU A 85 6.49 -32.85 23.21
CA GLU A 85 5.96 -33.42 24.45
C GLU A 85 6.88 -33.19 25.67
N ALA A 86 6.27 -33.10 26.85
CA ALA A 86 6.92 -32.83 28.13
C ALA A 86 7.69 -31.49 28.18
N PHE A 87 7.17 -30.47 27.51
CA PHE A 87 7.74 -29.12 27.51
C PHE A 87 7.55 -28.42 28.86
N ASP A 88 8.57 -27.69 29.32
CA ASP A 88 8.52 -26.81 30.50
C ASP A 88 9.26 -25.47 30.29
N ILE A 89 8.91 -24.44 31.06
CA ILE A 89 9.44 -23.07 30.92
C ILE A 89 10.95 -22.95 31.25
N TRP A 90 11.53 -23.95 31.91
CA TRP A 90 12.97 -24.01 32.19
C TRP A 90 13.72 -24.87 31.16
N MET A 91 13.01 -25.40 30.15
CA MET A 91 13.48 -26.31 29.10
C MET A 91 14.17 -27.61 29.59
N ASN A 92 14.06 -27.95 30.88
CA ASN A 92 14.89 -28.99 31.51
C ASN A 92 14.41 -30.43 31.24
N HIS A 93 13.11 -30.62 31.01
CA HIS A 93 12.50 -31.92 30.69
C HIS A 93 11.97 -31.98 29.24
N THR A 94 11.99 -30.84 28.52
CA THR A 94 11.54 -30.68 27.14
C THR A 94 12.24 -31.66 26.20
N LYS A 95 11.47 -32.48 25.49
CA LYS A 95 11.99 -33.53 24.61
C LYS A 95 12.29 -33.04 23.19
N PHE A 96 13.28 -32.16 23.04
CA PHE A 96 13.70 -31.64 21.72
C PHE A 96 13.97 -32.73 20.66
N GLY A 97 14.45 -33.91 21.06
CA GLY A 97 14.68 -35.06 20.15
C GLY A 97 13.43 -35.86 19.76
N TYR A 98 12.22 -35.45 20.17
CA TYR A 98 10.95 -36.17 19.95
C TYR A 98 9.83 -35.22 19.53
N ILE A 99 9.99 -34.62 18.35
CA ILE A 99 8.97 -33.78 17.70
C ILE A 99 8.09 -34.68 16.82
N TYR A 100 6.76 -34.57 16.97
CA TYR A 100 5.79 -35.44 16.28
C TYR A 100 4.92 -34.66 15.29
N LEU A 101 4.69 -35.24 14.10
CA LEU A 101 3.87 -34.65 13.04
C LEU A 101 2.37 -34.80 13.33
N VAL A 102 1.65 -33.67 13.44
CA VAL A 102 0.20 -33.59 13.63
C VAL A 102 -0.50 -33.42 12.27
N HIS A 103 -0.10 -32.43 11.48
CA HIS A 103 -0.64 -32.15 10.14
C HIS A 103 0.48 -31.79 9.16
N ARG A 104 0.30 -32.07 7.86
CA ARG A 104 1.23 -31.71 6.78
C ARG A 104 0.48 -31.14 5.58
N GLY A 105 1.06 -30.15 4.91
CA GLY A 105 0.49 -29.53 3.72
C GLY A 105 -0.17 -28.19 3.99
N LEU A 106 0.36 -27.43 4.94
CA LEU A 106 0.06 -26.01 5.12
C LEU A 106 0.76 -25.18 4.03
N SER A 107 0.22 -24.05 3.63
CA SER A 107 1.01 -23.06 2.89
C SER A 107 2.13 -22.47 3.76
N TYR A 108 3.22 -22.03 3.11
CA TYR A 108 4.22 -21.18 3.76
C TYR A 108 3.74 -19.74 3.68
N THR A 109 3.29 -19.17 4.80
CA THR A 109 2.80 -17.79 4.87
C THR A 109 3.13 -17.19 6.22
N ILE A 110 3.48 -15.92 6.21
CA ILE A 110 3.70 -15.11 7.41
C ILE A 110 2.40 -14.80 8.18
N SER A 111 1.24 -15.07 7.59
CA SER A 111 -0.10 -14.72 8.09
C SER A 111 -0.81 -15.88 8.79
N SER A 112 -0.56 -17.13 8.39
CA SER A 112 -1.26 -18.32 8.89
C SER A 112 -0.95 -18.56 10.38
N ARG A 113 -1.94 -18.99 11.17
CA ARG A 113 -1.83 -19.21 12.63
C ARG A 113 -2.51 -20.51 13.07
N ILE A 114 -2.16 -20.98 14.27
CA ILE A 114 -2.83 -22.11 14.95
C ILE A 114 -3.55 -21.66 16.23
N ALA A 115 -4.65 -22.32 16.59
CA ALA A 115 -5.38 -22.15 17.84
C ALA A 115 -5.89 -23.49 18.40
N TYR A 116 -5.75 -23.70 19.71
CA TYR A 116 -6.04 -24.99 20.36
C TYR A 116 -7.30 -24.93 21.24
N ASP A 117 -8.21 -25.90 21.05
CA ASP A 117 -9.36 -26.11 21.92
C ASP A 117 -9.04 -27.16 22.99
N HIS A 118 -8.85 -26.66 24.23
CA HIS A 118 -8.53 -27.45 25.41
C HIS A 118 -9.69 -28.28 25.98
N LEU A 119 -10.93 -28.08 25.53
CA LEU A 119 -12.08 -28.88 25.94
C LEU A 119 -12.21 -30.13 25.06
N THR A 120 -12.11 -29.97 23.74
CA THR A 120 -12.32 -31.05 22.76
C THR A 120 -11.03 -31.75 22.33
N GLY A 121 -9.87 -31.09 22.44
CA GLY A 121 -8.60 -31.58 21.91
C GLY A 121 -8.44 -31.37 20.40
N ASN A 122 -9.09 -30.36 19.85
CA ASN A 122 -8.95 -29.96 18.44
C ASN A 122 -7.88 -28.87 18.26
N MET A 123 -7.11 -28.98 17.18
CA MET A 123 -6.34 -27.86 16.64
C MET A 123 -7.12 -27.25 15.48
N TYR A 124 -7.25 -25.92 15.50
CA TYR A 124 -7.78 -25.11 14.40
C TYR A 124 -6.62 -24.35 13.75
N TRP A 125 -6.69 -24.11 12.44
CA TRP A 125 -5.73 -23.25 11.76
C TRP A 125 -6.36 -22.49 10.59
N THR A 126 -5.81 -21.31 10.33
CA THR A 126 -5.98 -20.56 9.08
C THR A 126 -4.93 -21.01 8.07
N ASP A 127 -5.26 -20.91 6.79
CA ASP A 127 -4.30 -21.07 5.70
C ASP A 127 -4.53 -20.00 4.63
N ALA A 128 -3.56 -19.08 4.53
CA ALA A 128 -3.73 -17.84 3.78
C ALA A 128 -3.60 -18.00 2.24
N LEU A 129 -3.15 -19.15 1.72
CA LEU A 129 -3.11 -19.42 0.26
C LEU A 129 -4.23 -20.39 -0.18
N TYR A 130 -4.66 -21.33 0.67
CA TYR A 130 -5.87 -22.10 0.39
C TYR A 130 -7.16 -21.29 0.57
N ASN A 131 -7.11 -20.17 1.33
CA ASN A 131 -8.26 -19.46 1.87
C ASN A 131 -9.22 -20.42 2.61
N TRP A 132 -8.69 -21.17 3.58
CA TRP A 132 -9.53 -22.03 4.41
C TRP A 132 -9.24 -21.88 5.91
N ILE A 133 -10.21 -22.29 6.71
CA ILE A 133 -10.05 -22.55 8.14
C ILE A 133 -10.43 -24.01 8.38
N ALA A 134 -9.51 -24.76 8.96
CA ALA A 134 -9.64 -26.21 9.11
C ALA A 134 -9.41 -26.65 10.57
N VAL A 135 -9.90 -27.85 10.89
CA VAL A 135 -9.85 -28.45 12.23
C VAL A 135 -9.37 -29.91 12.17
N GLN A 136 -8.58 -30.33 13.17
CA GLN A 136 -8.13 -31.71 13.35
C GLN A 136 -8.00 -32.06 14.85
N PRO A 137 -8.51 -33.22 15.31
CA PRO A 137 -8.25 -33.72 16.67
C PRO A 137 -6.76 -34.09 16.86
N VAL A 138 -6.07 -33.46 17.81
CA VAL A 138 -4.60 -33.63 18.02
C VAL A 138 -4.20 -35.01 18.57
N HIS A 139 -5.18 -35.77 19.06
CA HIS A 139 -5.00 -37.12 19.58
C HIS A 139 -5.29 -38.21 18.53
N ALA A 140 -5.72 -37.84 17.32
CA ALA A 140 -5.89 -38.77 16.22
C ALA A 140 -4.53 -39.13 15.59
N ASN A 141 -4.19 -40.41 15.55
CA ASN A 141 -3.01 -40.91 14.83
C ASN A 141 -3.16 -40.85 13.30
N ASP A 142 -4.33 -40.48 12.79
CA ASP A 142 -4.65 -40.36 11.37
C ASP A 142 -4.55 -38.90 10.92
N GLN A 143 -3.47 -38.58 10.19
CA GLN A 143 -3.20 -37.25 9.61
C GLN A 143 -4.16 -36.88 8.45
N SER A 144 -5.05 -37.78 8.04
CA SER A 144 -6.17 -37.47 7.15
C SER A 144 -7.46 -37.06 7.89
N ASN A 145 -7.51 -37.18 9.23
CA ASN A 145 -8.70 -36.86 10.04
C ASN A 145 -8.88 -35.36 10.29
N TYR A 146 -8.87 -34.56 9.22
CA TYR A 146 -9.14 -33.12 9.24
C TYR A 146 -10.42 -32.78 8.47
N LYS A 147 -11.06 -31.67 8.83
CA LYS A 147 -12.19 -31.07 8.10
C LYS A 147 -11.91 -29.59 7.85
N ILE A 148 -12.15 -29.14 6.62
CA ILE A 148 -12.26 -27.74 6.23
C ILE A 148 -13.61 -27.23 6.74
N LEU A 149 -13.61 -26.34 7.74
CA LEU A 149 -14.83 -25.81 8.36
C LEU A 149 -15.39 -24.61 7.58
N ILE A 150 -14.50 -23.74 7.08
CA ILE A 150 -14.84 -22.51 6.36
C ILE A 150 -13.88 -22.39 5.16
N SER A 151 -14.41 -22.02 4.01
CA SER A 151 -13.65 -21.79 2.76
C SER A 151 -14.38 -20.89 1.75
N ASP A 152 -15.68 -20.70 1.95
CA ASP A 152 -16.50 -19.65 1.37
C ASP A 152 -16.12 -18.27 1.94
N GLN A 153 -16.11 -17.24 1.09
CA GLN A 153 -15.96 -15.83 1.50
C GLN A 153 -14.69 -15.53 2.33
N LEU A 154 -13.62 -16.31 2.11
CA LEU A 154 -12.30 -16.10 2.70
C LEU A 154 -11.29 -15.62 1.64
N SER A 155 -10.50 -14.62 2.00
CA SER A 155 -9.38 -14.11 1.22
C SER A 155 -8.22 -13.84 2.18
N THR A 156 -7.12 -14.57 2.01
CA THR A 156 -5.90 -14.45 2.83
C THR A 156 -6.21 -14.46 4.34
N PRO A 157 -6.94 -15.47 4.87
CA PRO A 157 -7.28 -15.54 6.28
C PRO A 157 -6.01 -15.68 7.13
N GLY A 158 -5.83 -14.77 8.09
CA GLY A 158 -4.58 -14.58 8.83
C GLY A 158 -4.64 -15.08 10.26
N ALA A 159 -4.88 -14.17 11.20
CA ALA A 159 -4.97 -14.46 12.62
C ALA A 159 -6.08 -15.48 12.96
N ILE A 160 -5.91 -16.26 14.04
CA ILE A 160 -6.96 -17.16 14.54
C ILE A 160 -6.93 -17.25 16.08
N ALA A 161 -8.10 -17.26 16.71
CA ALA A 161 -8.26 -17.46 18.16
C ALA A 161 -9.53 -18.26 18.47
N VAL A 162 -9.51 -19.02 19.56
CA VAL A 162 -10.69 -19.72 20.10
C VAL A 162 -10.92 -19.38 21.56
N ASP A 163 -12.18 -19.36 21.98
CA ASP A 163 -12.55 -19.60 23.38
C ASP A 163 -13.58 -20.74 23.45
N PRO A 164 -13.14 -21.95 23.84
CA PRO A 164 -14.02 -23.09 24.01
C PRO A 164 -15.04 -22.95 25.16
N ASN A 165 -14.86 -22.00 26.08
CA ASN A 165 -15.78 -21.83 27.21
C ASN A 165 -17.06 -21.06 26.82
N ASN A 166 -17.00 -20.27 25.73
CA ASN A 166 -18.13 -19.54 25.15
C ASN A 166 -18.47 -20.03 23.73
N ASP A 167 -17.93 -21.19 23.33
CA ASP A 167 -18.07 -21.80 22.00
C ASP A 167 -17.76 -20.81 20.86
N ARG A 168 -16.62 -20.11 20.91
CA ARG A 168 -16.23 -19.09 19.93
C ARG A 168 -14.96 -19.42 19.13
N LEU A 169 -15.00 -19.09 17.85
CA LEU A 169 -13.89 -19.03 16.90
C LEU A 169 -13.82 -17.62 16.30
N PHE A 170 -12.62 -17.04 16.21
CA PHE A 170 -12.35 -15.71 15.63
C PHE A 170 -11.18 -15.80 14.64
N TRP A 171 -11.23 -14.99 13.57
CA TRP A 171 -10.12 -14.85 12.62
C TRP A 171 -10.11 -13.48 11.95
N SER A 172 -8.96 -13.10 11.36
CA SER A 172 -8.88 -11.98 10.42
C SER A 172 -8.98 -12.47 8.96
N ASN A 173 -9.57 -11.65 8.10
CA ASN A 173 -9.71 -11.89 6.66
C ASN A 173 -9.12 -10.68 5.93
N HIS A 174 -8.15 -10.89 5.03
CA HIS A 174 -7.31 -9.85 4.43
C HIS A 174 -7.48 -9.78 2.89
N GLY A 175 -8.72 -9.64 2.41
CA GLY A 175 -9.00 -9.30 1.00
C GLY A 175 -9.05 -7.78 0.77
N ASP A 176 -9.70 -7.35 -0.32
CA ASP A 176 -9.99 -5.95 -0.69
C ASP A 176 -10.56 -5.09 0.46
N SER A 177 -11.14 -5.72 1.48
CA SER A 177 -11.51 -5.10 2.74
C SER A 177 -11.07 -5.98 3.92
N VAL A 178 -10.27 -5.43 4.83
CA VAL A 178 -9.74 -6.16 6.00
C VAL A 178 -10.73 -6.11 7.16
N PHE A 179 -11.08 -7.27 7.71
CA PHE A 179 -12.03 -7.39 8.82
C PHE A 179 -11.71 -8.54 9.78
N ILE A 180 -12.24 -8.46 11.00
CA ILE A 180 -12.28 -9.59 11.96
C ILE A 180 -13.68 -10.20 11.94
N GLU A 181 -13.74 -11.52 11.82
CA GLU A 181 -14.96 -12.31 11.82
C GLU A 181 -15.00 -13.30 12.99
N ARG A 182 -16.21 -13.70 13.38
CA ARG A 182 -16.51 -14.68 14.42
C ARG A 182 -17.47 -15.76 13.91
N SER A 183 -17.29 -16.98 14.38
CA SER A 183 -18.26 -18.08 14.28
C SER A 183 -18.31 -18.86 15.61
N ASP A 184 -19.17 -19.87 15.69
CA ASP A 184 -19.05 -20.92 16.70
C ASP A 184 -17.92 -21.91 16.35
N LEU A 185 -17.52 -22.74 17.31
CA LEU A 185 -16.46 -23.74 17.09
C LEU A 185 -16.78 -24.78 15.99
N SER A 186 -18.01 -24.83 15.45
CA SER A 186 -18.37 -25.65 14.30
C SER A 186 -18.30 -24.92 12.95
N GLY A 187 -17.81 -23.69 12.92
CA GLY A 187 -17.74 -22.81 11.75
C GLY A 187 -19.07 -22.12 11.40
N LYS A 188 -20.10 -22.24 12.25
CA LYS A 188 -21.46 -21.75 11.97
C LYS A 188 -21.75 -20.45 12.70
N LYS A 189 -22.88 -19.81 12.36
CA LYS A 189 -23.28 -18.51 12.94
C LYS A 189 -22.22 -17.42 12.72
N ARG A 190 -21.60 -17.47 11.53
CA ARG A 190 -20.66 -16.48 10.96
C ARG A 190 -21.19 -15.05 11.13
N LYS A 191 -20.32 -14.13 11.57
CA LYS A 191 -20.61 -12.70 11.77
C LYS A 191 -19.32 -11.88 11.71
N ILE A 192 -19.26 -10.88 10.83
CA ILE A 192 -18.22 -9.85 10.84
C ILE A 192 -18.43 -8.93 12.05
N ILE A 193 -17.38 -8.71 12.85
CA ILE A 193 -17.44 -7.97 14.12
C ILE A 193 -16.58 -6.69 14.15
N VAL A 194 -15.42 -6.65 13.46
CA VAL A 194 -14.60 -5.42 13.39
C VAL A 194 -14.24 -5.13 11.93
N LYS A 195 -14.35 -3.86 11.56
CA LYS A 195 -14.10 -3.29 10.21
C LYS A 195 -13.16 -2.09 10.34
N ASN A 196 -12.75 -1.48 9.23
CA ASN A 196 -11.78 -0.38 9.22
C ASN A 196 -10.49 -0.79 9.95
N LEU A 197 -9.88 -1.84 9.42
CA LEU A 197 -8.60 -2.43 9.78
C LEU A 197 -7.70 -2.37 8.54
N LEU A 198 -6.38 -2.49 8.72
CA LEU A 198 -5.43 -2.46 7.61
C LEU A 198 -4.58 -3.74 7.52
N TRP A 199 -4.13 -4.32 8.63
CA TRP A 199 -3.49 -5.65 8.62
C TRP A 199 -3.44 -6.27 10.01
N VAL A 200 -4.11 -7.42 10.22
CA VAL A 200 -4.21 -8.08 11.53
C VAL A 200 -3.43 -9.41 11.56
N PRO A 201 -2.16 -9.42 12.01
CA PRO A 201 -1.30 -10.61 11.98
C PRO A 201 -1.58 -11.61 13.10
N ASP A 202 -2.22 -11.19 14.20
CA ASP A 202 -2.60 -12.08 15.29
C ASP A 202 -3.76 -11.55 16.16
N ILE A 203 -4.53 -12.48 16.74
CA ILE A 203 -5.69 -12.26 17.62
C ILE A 203 -5.55 -13.18 18.84
N LYS A 204 -5.99 -12.72 20.02
CA LYS A 204 -6.15 -13.56 21.22
C LYS A 204 -7.46 -13.24 21.95
N CYS A 205 -8.11 -14.29 22.46
CA CYS A 205 -9.14 -14.14 23.48
C CYS A 205 -8.50 -13.82 24.84
N ASP A 206 -9.24 -13.17 25.74
CA ASP A 206 -8.82 -13.05 27.13
C ASP A 206 -8.80 -14.43 27.83
N PRO A 207 -7.75 -14.79 28.58
CA PRO A 207 -7.70 -16.04 29.35
C PRO A 207 -8.79 -16.19 30.44
N ASP A 208 -9.46 -15.09 30.81
CA ASP A 208 -10.68 -15.15 31.63
C ASP A 208 -11.93 -15.11 30.73
N PRO A 209 -12.59 -16.26 30.47
CA PRO A 209 -13.75 -16.34 29.58
C PRO A 209 -14.98 -15.61 30.12
N SER A 210 -14.97 -15.15 31.38
CA SER A 210 -16.06 -14.31 31.91
C SER A 210 -16.03 -12.86 31.42
N LYS A 211 -14.89 -12.40 30.85
CA LYS A 211 -14.75 -11.06 30.27
C LYS A 211 -15.31 -10.95 28.85
N GLN A 212 -15.28 -12.03 28.06
CA GLN A 212 -15.71 -12.08 26.66
C GLN A 212 -15.08 -10.98 25.77
N MET A 213 -13.75 -10.79 25.89
CA MET A 213 -12.96 -9.81 25.13
C MET A 213 -12.00 -10.50 24.15
N ILE A 214 -11.81 -9.89 22.97
CA ILE A 214 -10.69 -10.17 22.06
C ILE A 214 -9.72 -8.99 22.01
N TYR A 215 -8.47 -9.31 21.71
CA TYR A 215 -7.36 -8.39 21.49
C TYR A 215 -6.67 -8.74 20.16
N TRP A 216 -6.12 -7.74 19.47
CA TRP A 216 -5.37 -7.94 18.22
C TRP A 216 -4.31 -6.87 18.02
N ALA A 217 -3.35 -7.15 17.14
CA ALA A 217 -2.48 -6.13 16.56
C ALA A 217 -3.06 -5.66 15.22
N ASP A 218 -2.85 -4.38 14.88
CA ASP A 218 -2.99 -3.87 13.51
C ASP A 218 -1.72 -3.10 13.15
N ASN A 219 -0.89 -3.67 12.27
CA ASN A 219 0.46 -3.20 12.01
C ASN A 219 0.44 -1.86 11.26
N TYR A 220 -0.31 -1.74 10.17
CA TYR A 220 -0.36 -0.51 9.39
C TYR A 220 -1.14 0.63 10.09
N ARG A 221 -1.95 0.34 11.12
CA ARG A 221 -2.50 1.36 12.06
C ARG A 221 -1.59 1.65 13.26
N ASN A 222 -0.47 0.96 13.37
CA ASN A 222 0.52 0.99 14.45
C ASN A 222 -0.09 0.77 15.85
N THR A 223 -1.05 -0.17 15.98
CA THR A 223 -1.86 -0.31 17.20
C THR A 223 -1.98 -1.73 17.73
N LEU A 224 -2.09 -1.84 19.05
CA LEU A 224 -2.72 -2.97 19.73
C LEU A 224 -4.12 -2.54 20.16
N GLU A 225 -5.14 -3.33 19.85
CA GLU A 225 -6.56 -3.00 20.04
C GLU A 225 -7.32 -4.08 20.83
N MET A 226 -8.52 -3.73 21.31
CA MET A 226 -9.46 -4.63 21.99
C MET A 226 -10.92 -4.33 21.66
N SER A 227 -11.79 -5.34 21.72
CA SER A 227 -13.26 -5.21 21.68
C SER A 227 -13.93 -6.38 22.41
N ASP A 228 -15.21 -6.26 22.72
CA ASP A 228 -15.98 -7.43 23.15
C ASP A 228 -16.25 -8.38 21.98
N TYR A 229 -16.67 -9.60 22.28
CA TYR A 229 -16.90 -10.66 21.31
C TYR A 229 -17.89 -10.32 20.18
N ASP A 230 -18.72 -9.27 20.29
CA ASP A 230 -19.63 -8.85 19.23
C ASP A 230 -19.15 -7.61 18.46
N GLY A 231 -17.92 -7.15 18.72
CA GLY A 231 -17.24 -6.02 18.08
C GLY A 231 -17.50 -4.67 18.75
N MET A 232 -18.30 -4.63 19.81
CA MET A 232 -18.66 -3.39 20.49
C MET A 232 -17.53 -2.97 21.45
N ASN A 233 -17.63 -1.74 21.96
CA ASN A 233 -16.67 -1.17 22.91
C ASN A 233 -15.21 -1.13 22.40
N ARG A 234 -14.99 -1.18 21.07
CA ARG A 234 -13.70 -1.16 20.37
C ARG A 234 -12.80 -0.01 20.85
N LYS A 235 -11.59 -0.32 21.29
CA LYS A 235 -10.59 0.64 21.78
C LYS A 235 -9.19 0.27 21.31
N VAL A 236 -8.38 1.28 21.03
CA VAL A 236 -6.92 1.13 21.03
C VAL A 236 -6.45 0.96 22.48
N VAL A 237 -5.69 -0.11 22.73
CA VAL A 237 -4.98 -0.37 24.00
C VAL A 237 -3.68 0.44 24.02
N TYR A 238 -2.92 0.36 22.93
CA TYR A 238 -1.62 1.00 22.75
C TYR A 238 -1.44 1.41 21.28
N ARG A 239 -0.79 2.55 21.04
CA ARG A 239 -0.30 2.95 19.73
C ARG A 239 1.22 3.10 19.82
N SER A 240 1.94 2.48 18.90
CA SER A 240 3.40 2.52 18.87
C SER A 240 3.92 3.95 18.74
N PRO A 241 5.04 4.30 19.39
CA PRO A 241 5.74 5.53 19.08
C PRO A 241 6.45 5.47 17.71
N ASN A 242 6.71 4.26 17.21
CA ASN A 242 7.28 4.00 15.89
C ASN A 242 6.23 4.14 14.78
N ILE A 243 6.67 4.51 13.59
CA ILE A 243 5.81 4.66 12.40
C ILE A 243 5.60 3.33 11.66
N TYR A 244 6.42 2.32 11.98
CA TYR A 244 6.25 0.93 11.57
C TYR A 244 6.24 0.05 12.83
N LEU A 245 5.08 -0.45 13.22
CA LEU A 245 4.92 -1.49 14.23
C LEU A 245 4.77 -2.83 13.49
N GLN A 246 5.76 -3.69 13.55
CA GLN A 246 5.75 -4.98 12.84
C GLN A 246 5.54 -6.13 13.82
N VAL A 247 4.35 -6.16 14.42
CA VAL A 247 3.97 -7.25 15.32
C VAL A 247 3.72 -8.54 14.53
N SER A 248 4.31 -9.64 15.01
CA SER A 248 4.16 -10.99 14.45
C SER A 248 3.09 -11.80 15.20
N ASN A 249 3.13 -11.84 16.54
CA ASN A 249 2.16 -12.48 17.43
C ASN A 249 1.87 -11.57 18.66
N ILE A 250 0.77 -11.83 19.36
CA ILE A 250 0.39 -11.19 20.62
C ILE A 250 0.02 -12.21 21.72
N ALA A 251 0.12 -11.78 22.97
CA ALA A 251 -0.16 -12.60 24.15
C ALA A 251 -0.86 -11.79 25.26
N VAL A 252 -1.95 -12.31 25.84
CA VAL A 252 -2.77 -11.60 26.85
C VAL A 252 -2.60 -12.26 28.21
N TYR A 253 -2.18 -11.51 29.24
CA TYR A 253 -2.02 -12.05 30.59
C TYR A 253 -2.55 -11.13 31.71
N LYS A 254 -3.72 -11.51 32.27
CA LYS A 254 -4.47 -10.80 33.34
C LYS A 254 -4.89 -9.37 32.98
N ASP A 255 -3.92 -8.46 33.05
CA ASP A 255 -4.00 -7.00 32.93
C ASP A 255 -2.89 -6.41 32.04
N VAL A 256 -2.02 -7.23 31.45
CA VAL A 256 -1.10 -6.84 30.37
C VAL A 256 -1.40 -7.54 29.05
N LEU A 257 -1.11 -6.85 27.95
CA LEU A 257 -1.12 -7.36 26.57
C LEU A 257 0.30 -7.20 26.02
N CYS A 258 0.86 -8.24 25.44
CA CYS A 258 2.22 -8.26 24.94
C CYS A 258 2.25 -8.50 23.42
N GLY A 259 3.27 -7.96 22.74
CA GLY A 259 3.54 -8.15 21.31
C GLY A 259 5.00 -8.51 21.05
N SER A 260 5.25 -9.20 19.94
CA SER A 260 6.58 -9.44 19.39
C SER A 260 6.75 -8.61 18.12
N ASP A 261 7.61 -7.59 18.15
CA ASP A 261 7.98 -6.81 16.96
C ASP A 261 9.23 -7.42 16.31
N TYR A 262 9.07 -7.92 15.09
CA TYR A 262 10.14 -8.67 14.42
C TYR A 262 11.12 -7.78 13.64
N ASP A 263 10.72 -6.56 13.24
CA ASP A 263 11.54 -5.66 12.42
C ASP A 263 12.50 -4.85 13.32
N GLU A 264 11.98 -4.36 14.46
CA GLU A 264 12.77 -3.71 15.52
C GLU A 264 13.32 -4.73 16.56
N LYS A 265 13.09 -6.03 16.35
CA LYS A 265 13.66 -7.15 17.14
C LYS A 265 13.41 -7.08 18.65
N PHE A 266 12.20 -6.77 19.09
CA PHE A 266 11.89 -6.75 20.54
C PHE A 266 10.53 -7.36 20.88
N VAL A 267 10.44 -7.91 22.09
CA VAL A 267 9.16 -8.24 22.73
C VAL A 267 8.84 -7.20 23.79
N PHE A 268 7.56 -6.86 23.93
CA PHE A 268 7.10 -5.82 24.85
C PHE A 268 5.75 -6.18 25.45
N CYS A 269 5.45 -5.65 26.63
CA CYS A 269 4.15 -5.76 27.29
C CYS A 269 3.63 -4.37 27.69
N VAL A 270 2.33 -4.13 27.47
CA VAL A 270 1.62 -2.91 27.83
C VAL A 270 0.47 -3.19 28.81
N GLY A 271 0.23 -2.29 29.75
CA GLY A 271 -0.90 -2.39 30.68
C GLY A 271 -2.24 -2.11 29.98
N ILE A 272 -3.16 -3.08 29.96
CA ILE A 272 -4.43 -3.00 29.22
C ILE A 272 -5.30 -1.81 29.68
N GLY A 273 -5.21 -1.46 30.97
CA GLY A 273 -5.94 -0.34 31.56
C GLY A 273 -5.22 1.02 31.49
N THR A 274 -3.96 1.07 31.07
CA THR A 274 -3.13 2.30 31.09
C THR A 274 -2.60 2.70 29.71
N GLY A 275 -2.44 1.75 28.79
CA GLY A 275 -1.79 1.94 27.50
C GLY A 275 -0.30 2.27 27.59
N GLN A 276 0.34 2.01 28.73
CA GLN A 276 1.77 2.24 28.97
C GLN A 276 2.54 0.92 28.88
N GLU A 277 3.73 0.96 28.28
CA GLU A 277 4.70 -0.14 28.32
C GLU A 277 5.13 -0.40 29.77
N SER A 278 5.13 -1.68 30.16
CA SER A 278 5.53 -2.15 31.49
C SER A 278 6.79 -3.02 31.47
N TRP A 279 7.14 -3.58 30.31
CA TRP A 279 8.32 -4.39 30.09
C TRP A 279 8.67 -4.44 28.60
N ARG A 280 9.97 -4.58 28.32
CA ARG A 280 10.59 -4.74 26.99
C ARG A 280 11.80 -5.66 27.11
N HIS A 281 12.07 -6.43 26.07
CA HIS A 281 13.33 -7.16 25.89
C HIS A 281 13.74 -7.18 24.42
N GLU A 282 14.99 -6.81 24.14
CA GLU A 282 15.56 -6.65 22.79
C GLU A 282 16.45 -7.85 22.43
N PHE A 283 16.24 -8.40 21.23
CA PHE A 283 17.02 -9.51 20.67
C PHE A 283 18.22 -8.98 19.88
N SER A 284 19.37 -9.63 19.98
CA SER A 284 20.62 -9.11 19.41
C SER A 284 20.76 -9.37 17.91
N PHE A 285 20.19 -10.47 17.41
CA PHE A 285 20.33 -10.89 16.02
C PHE A 285 19.05 -11.50 15.46
N GLU A 286 18.40 -12.32 16.28
CA GLU A 286 17.22 -13.13 16.01
C GLU A 286 15.97 -12.26 15.76
N ASP A 287 14.98 -12.81 15.05
CA ASP A 287 13.69 -12.16 14.79
C ASP A 287 12.59 -12.81 15.66
N PRO A 288 12.06 -12.12 16.70
CA PRO A 288 11.04 -12.69 17.59
C PRO A 288 9.68 -12.75 16.90
N TRP A 289 9.14 -13.97 16.72
CA TRP A 289 8.04 -14.21 15.79
C TRP A 289 6.78 -14.84 16.41
N GLY A 290 6.82 -16.14 16.70
CA GLY A 290 5.71 -16.82 17.34
C GLY A 290 5.71 -16.51 18.83
N MET A 291 4.54 -16.30 19.43
CA MET A 291 4.47 -16.02 20.87
C MET A 291 3.24 -16.65 21.51
N THR A 292 3.43 -17.29 22.67
CA THR A 292 2.35 -17.89 23.44
C THR A 292 2.66 -17.88 24.94
N LEU A 293 1.63 -18.10 25.76
CA LEU A 293 1.73 -18.06 27.23
C LEU A 293 1.62 -19.46 27.81
N LEU A 294 2.57 -19.78 28.69
CA LEU A 294 2.47 -20.94 29.56
C LEU A 294 1.79 -20.48 30.86
N ASP A 295 0.56 -20.94 31.12
CA ASP A 295 -0.05 -21.00 32.45
C ASP A 295 -0.68 -22.41 32.60
N SER A 296 -0.85 -22.86 33.84
CA SER A 296 -1.45 -24.15 34.20
C SER A 296 -2.94 -24.05 34.55
N LYS A 297 -3.50 -22.84 34.54
CA LYS A 297 -4.90 -22.55 34.90
C LYS A 297 -5.86 -22.67 33.72
N VAL A 298 -6.00 -23.87 33.18
CA VAL A 298 -7.08 -24.16 32.22
C VAL A 298 -8.42 -24.24 32.95
N THR A 299 -9.33 -23.29 32.67
CA THR A 299 -10.72 -23.40 33.11
C THR A 299 -11.41 -24.48 32.28
N THR A 300 -11.96 -25.50 32.94
CA THR A 300 -12.64 -26.64 32.29
C THR A 300 -14.11 -26.66 32.67
N ILE A 301 -14.97 -26.44 31.67
CA ILE A 301 -16.44 -26.54 31.79
C ILE A 301 -16.95 -27.91 31.31
N SER A 302 -18.27 -28.10 31.30
CA SER A 302 -18.91 -29.30 30.77
C SER A 302 -18.79 -29.34 29.24
N ASN A 303 -17.84 -30.12 28.70
CA ASN A 303 -17.68 -30.34 27.26
C ASN A 303 -18.84 -31.21 26.67
N PRO A 304 -19.69 -30.68 25.77
CA PRO A 304 -20.76 -31.45 25.11
C PRO A 304 -20.27 -32.58 24.19
N CYS A 305 -19.06 -32.51 23.64
CA CYS A 305 -18.49 -33.53 22.75
C CYS A 305 -18.10 -34.82 23.48
N LYS A 306 -17.77 -34.73 24.77
CA LYS A 306 -17.12 -35.80 25.56
C LYS A 306 -17.83 -37.15 25.49
N ASP A 307 -19.16 -37.12 25.56
CA ASP A 307 -20.03 -38.30 25.53
C ASP A 307 -20.93 -38.33 24.26
N ASN A 308 -20.65 -37.50 23.25
CA ASN A 308 -21.49 -37.43 22.05
C ASN A 308 -21.28 -38.67 21.14
N GLY A 309 -20.03 -39.11 20.96
CA GLY A 309 -19.73 -40.30 20.15
C GLY A 309 -19.77 -40.06 18.64
N CYS A 310 -19.23 -38.92 18.19
CA CYS A 310 -18.93 -38.66 16.79
C CYS A 310 -17.84 -39.61 16.26
N GLU A 311 -17.92 -40.01 14.98
CA GLU A 311 -17.00 -41.00 14.41
C GLU A 311 -15.61 -40.43 14.06
N HIS A 312 -15.53 -39.20 13.54
CA HIS A 312 -14.29 -38.59 13.06
C HIS A 312 -13.85 -37.38 13.89
N ILE A 313 -14.67 -36.33 13.94
CA ILE A 313 -14.38 -35.05 14.62
C ILE A 313 -15.62 -34.59 15.38
N CYS A 314 -15.44 -33.95 16.53
CA CYS A 314 -16.50 -33.25 17.25
C CYS A 314 -16.04 -31.85 17.61
N THR A 315 -16.87 -30.84 17.37
CA THR A 315 -16.68 -29.46 17.84
C THR A 315 -17.87 -29.05 18.69
N ASN A 316 -17.72 -28.06 19.57
CA ASN A 316 -18.87 -27.46 20.21
C ASN A 316 -19.59 -26.47 19.26
N SER A 317 -20.74 -25.99 19.72
CA SER A 317 -21.56 -24.89 19.19
C SER A 317 -22.52 -24.49 20.32
N GLU A 318 -23.08 -23.29 20.26
CA GLU A 318 -24.10 -22.83 21.22
C GLU A 318 -25.32 -23.77 21.29
N ASP A 319 -25.60 -24.51 20.21
CA ASP A 319 -26.70 -25.47 20.11
C ASP A 319 -26.33 -26.88 20.64
N GLY A 320 -25.10 -27.04 21.15
CA GLY A 320 -24.51 -28.29 21.61
C GLY A 320 -23.41 -28.84 20.69
N ALA A 321 -22.95 -30.07 20.96
CA ALA A 321 -21.87 -30.67 20.18
C ALA A 321 -22.29 -31.08 18.76
N VAL A 322 -21.44 -30.73 17.80
CA VAL A 322 -21.59 -30.96 16.35
C VAL A 322 -20.53 -31.96 15.90
N CYS A 323 -20.96 -33.08 15.32
CA CYS A 323 -20.07 -34.02 14.67
C CYS A 323 -19.74 -33.55 13.25
N HIS A 324 -18.47 -33.72 12.84
CA HIS A 324 -18.02 -33.53 11.47
C HIS A 324 -17.31 -34.78 10.98
N CYS A 325 -17.38 -35.01 9.67
CA CYS A 325 -16.64 -36.05 8.98
C CYS A 325 -15.37 -35.47 8.36
N LYS A 326 -14.30 -36.26 8.25
CA LYS A 326 -13.08 -35.81 7.57
C LYS A 326 -13.28 -35.65 6.06
N GLU A 327 -12.37 -34.95 5.39
CA GLU A 327 -12.49 -34.69 3.94
C GLU A 327 -12.69 -35.97 3.10
N GLY A 328 -13.66 -35.92 2.18
CA GLY A 328 -14.13 -37.08 1.41
C GLY A 328 -15.17 -37.96 2.12
N TYR A 329 -15.73 -37.52 3.25
CA TYR A 329 -16.82 -38.20 3.96
C TYR A 329 -17.98 -37.24 4.24
N THR A 330 -19.21 -37.77 4.26
CA THR A 330 -20.45 -37.06 4.60
C THR A 330 -21.09 -37.62 5.86
N LEU A 331 -21.74 -36.74 6.62
CA LEU A 331 -22.39 -37.07 7.90
C LEU A 331 -23.76 -37.72 7.64
N ASN A 332 -24.03 -38.83 8.33
CA ASN A 332 -25.29 -39.57 8.21
C ASN A 332 -26.45 -38.87 8.94
N GLU A 333 -27.69 -39.34 8.70
CA GLU A 333 -28.91 -38.82 9.34
C GLU A 333 -28.91 -38.90 10.87
N ASP A 334 -28.10 -39.80 11.45
CA ASP A 334 -27.88 -39.90 12.91
C ASP A 334 -27.07 -38.73 13.49
N LYS A 335 -26.48 -37.90 12.61
CA LYS A 335 -25.58 -36.78 12.89
C LYS A 335 -24.32 -37.15 13.67
N LYS A 336 -23.83 -38.40 13.55
CA LYS A 336 -22.66 -38.91 14.30
C LYS A 336 -21.73 -39.78 13.47
N THR A 337 -22.28 -40.67 12.64
CA THR A 337 -21.50 -41.57 11.79
C THR A 337 -21.28 -40.97 10.40
N CYS A 338 -20.27 -41.48 9.71
CA CYS A 338 -19.75 -40.92 8.47
C CYS A 338 -19.67 -41.98 7.38
N ASN A 339 -20.22 -41.70 6.20
CA ASN A 339 -20.00 -42.51 5.00
C ASN A 339 -19.05 -41.80 4.04
N ALA A 340 -18.25 -42.56 3.29
CA ALA A 340 -17.42 -41.99 2.22
C ALA A 340 -18.34 -41.33 1.18
N SER A 341 -18.17 -40.03 0.93
CA SER A 341 -19.05 -39.26 0.04
C SER A 341 -18.76 -39.54 -1.43
N HIS A 342 -17.50 -39.86 -1.73
CA HIS A 342 -17.01 -40.22 -3.05
C HIS A 342 -15.67 -40.95 -2.94
N SER A 343 -15.27 -41.63 -4.00
CA SER A 343 -13.99 -42.35 -4.09
C SER A 343 -12.75 -41.46 -4.32
N ALA A 344 -12.93 -40.16 -4.57
CA ALA A 344 -11.85 -39.17 -4.67
C ALA A 344 -11.37 -38.65 -3.30
N HIS A 345 -10.22 -37.95 -3.25
CA HIS A 345 -9.89 -37.07 -2.13
C HIS A 345 -10.85 -35.87 -2.12
N GLY A 346 -11.23 -35.36 -0.93
CA GLY A 346 -12.24 -34.29 -0.77
C GLY A 346 -12.00 -33.05 -1.64
N ARG A 347 -10.74 -32.66 -1.78
CA ARG A 347 -10.22 -31.78 -2.84
C ARG A 347 -8.94 -32.39 -3.39
N GLY A 348 -8.72 -32.27 -4.70
CA GLY A 348 -7.59 -32.95 -5.33
C GLY A 348 -7.49 -32.74 -6.83
N ILE A 349 -6.48 -33.38 -7.42
CA ILE A 349 -6.30 -33.49 -8.86
C ILE A 349 -6.85 -34.86 -9.29
N ILE A 350 -7.75 -34.87 -10.28
CA ILE A 350 -8.15 -36.07 -11.00
C ILE A 350 -7.28 -36.16 -12.25
N LEU A 351 -6.63 -37.29 -12.45
CA LEU A 351 -5.67 -37.50 -13.55
C LEU A 351 -5.77 -38.90 -14.13
N SER A 352 -5.14 -39.14 -15.27
CA SER A 352 -5.09 -40.46 -15.90
C SER A 352 -3.69 -41.00 -16.07
N SER A 353 -3.45 -42.22 -15.57
CA SER A 353 -2.23 -43.00 -15.83
C SER A 353 -2.47 -43.94 -17.02
N GLY A 354 -2.31 -43.43 -18.25
CA GLY A 354 -2.63 -44.13 -19.49
C GLY A 354 -4.13 -44.45 -19.61
N ASN A 355 -4.54 -45.67 -19.25
CA ASN A 355 -5.94 -46.10 -19.21
C ASN A 355 -6.58 -46.08 -17.81
N ASN A 356 -5.83 -45.75 -16.75
CA ASN A 356 -6.34 -45.74 -15.37
C ASN A 356 -6.78 -44.33 -15.00
N LEU A 357 -7.93 -44.18 -14.35
CA LEU A 357 -8.36 -42.91 -13.73
C LEU A 357 -7.95 -42.91 -12.25
N CYS A 358 -7.25 -41.87 -11.79
CA CYS A 358 -6.73 -41.78 -10.43
C CYS A 358 -6.89 -40.38 -9.83
N THR A 359 -6.81 -40.28 -8.50
CA THR A 359 -6.89 -39.03 -7.73
C THR A 359 -5.60 -38.80 -6.92
N VAL A 360 -5.27 -37.54 -6.65
CA VAL A 360 -4.17 -37.07 -5.81
C VAL A 360 -4.68 -35.92 -4.92
N ASP A 361 -4.29 -35.89 -3.64
CA ASP A 361 -4.62 -34.84 -2.66
C ASP A 361 -4.09 -33.45 -3.09
N ILE A 362 -4.92 -32.39 -2.94
CA ILE A 362 -4.57 -31.03 -3.39
C ILE A 362 -3.36 -30.43 -2.65
N ARG A 363 -2.98 -30.98 -1.49
CA ARG A 363 -1.79 -30.58 -0.72
C ARG A 363 -0.45 -30.94 -1.37
N VAL A 364 -0.48 -31.49 -2.59
CA VAL A 364 0.68 -31.54 -3.47
C VAL A 364 1.30 -30.15 -3.72
N ILE A 365 0.52 -29.07 -3.77
CA ILE A 365 1.09 -27.73 -4.01
C ILE A 365 1.91 -27.21 -2.81
N THR A 366 1.65 -27.71 -1.60
CA THR A 366 2.28 -27.29 -0.34
C THR A 366 3.24 -28.32 0.29
N GLY A 367 3.72 -29.31 -0.47
CA GLY A 367 4.76 -30.24 0.02
C GLY A 367 4.30 -31.64 0.40
N VAL A 368 3.00 -31.98 0.32
CA VAL A 368 2.55 -33.38 0.48
C VAL A 368 2.95 -34.18 -0.76
N ARG A 369 3.70 -35.27 -0.58
CA ARG A 369 4.11 -36.11 -1.70
C ARG A 369 2.88 -36.75 -2.38
N PRO A 370 2.72 -36.61 -3.71
CA PRO A 370 1.53 -37.06 -4.40
C PRO A 370 1.49 -38.59 -4.53
N ASN A 371 0.63 -39.21 -3.72
CA ASN A 371 0.41 -40.65 -3.66
C ASN A 371 -0.92 -40.98 -4.35
N ALA A 372 -0.89 -41.49 -5.59
CA ALA A 372 -2.11 -41.67 -6.36
C ALA A 372 -3.01 -42.78 -5.82
N THR A 373 -4.32 -42.52 -5.80
CA THR A 373 -5.36 -43.55 -5.58
C THR A 373 -6.09 -43.77 -6.89
N CYS A 374 -5.81 -44.90 -7.56
CA CYS A 374 -6.45 -45.24 -8.83
C CYS A 374 -7.79 -45.92 -8.61
N LEU A 375 -8.83 -45.39 -9.26
CA LEU A 375 -10.24 -45.74 -9.06
C LEU A 375 -10.67 -46.89 -9.97
N LEU A 376 -10.27 -46.83 -11.25
CA LEU A 376 -10.68 -47.79 -12.27
C LEU A 376 -9.70 -47.80 -13.46
N ALA A 377 -9.63 -48.93 -14.16
CA ALA A 377 -8.88 -49.11 -15.40
C ALA A 377 -9.82 -49.28 -16.60
N TRP A 378 -9.62 -48.49 -17.66
CA TRP A 378 -10.46 -48.48 -18.86
C TRP A 378 -9.90 -49.37 -19.99
N THR A 379 -10.71 -49.63 -21.02
CA THR A 379 -10.31 -50.44 -22.20
C THR A 379 -9.41 -49.69 -23.19
N SER A 380 -9.26 -48.38 -23.01
CA SER A 380 -8.57 -47.47 -23.95
C SER A 380 -7.93 -46.34 -23.15
N ASN A 381 -6.86 -45.74 -23.67
CA ASN A 381 -6.20 -44.63 -22.99
C ASN A 381 -7.15 -43.44 -22.85
N ILE A 382 -7.17 -42.86 -21.66
CA ILE A 382 -7.84 -41.60 -21.35
C ILE A 382 -6.94 -40.48 -21.88
N THR A 383 -7.50 -39.49 -22.58
CA THR A 383 -6.72 -38.44 -23.26
C THR A 383 -7.03 -37.03 -22.77
N HIS A 384 -8.23 -36.81 -22.24
CA HIS A 384 -8.70 -35.53 -21.71
C HIS A 384 -9.71 -35.81 -20.59
N ILE A 385 -9.72 -34.94 -19.57
CA ILE A 385 -10.59 -35.03 -18.40
C ILE A 385 -11.21 -33.66 -18.14
N ALA A 386 -12.49 -33.62 -17.81
CA ALA A 386 -13.20 -32.51 -17.18
C ALA A 386 -13.96 -33.03 -15.95
N VAL A 387 -14.28 -32.13 -15.02
CA VAL A 387 -14.81 -32.50 -13.71
C VAL A 387 -16.04 -31.65 -13.39
N ALA A 388 -17.11 -32.30 -12.94
CA ALA A 388 -18.28 -31.69 -12.32
C ALA A 388 -18.21 -31.97 -10.82
N ALA A 389 -17.49 -31.11 -10.08
CA ALA A 389 -17.09 -31.37 -8.70
C ALA A 389 -18.29 -31.36 -7.74
N ASN A 390 -19.18 -30.36 -7.89
CA ASN A 390 -20.47 -30.27 -7.17
C ASN A 390 -21.33 -31.54 -7.31
N ASP A 391 -21.23 -32.21 -8.45
CA ASP A 391 -21.98 -33.40 -8.80
C ASP A 391 -21.23 -34.71 -8.46
N SER A 392 -19.99 -34.63 -7.96
CA SER A 392 -19.07 -35.76 -7.77
C SER A 392 -18.89 -36.63 -9.02
N LYS A 393 -18.80 -36.00 -10.20
CA LYS A 393 -18.70 -36.68 -11.50
C LYS A 393 -17.46 -36.26 -12.29
N VAL A 394 -16.90 -37.21 -13.03
CA VAL A 394 -15.77 -37.03 -13.95
C VAL A 394 -16.24 -37.32 -15.37
N ILE A 395 -15.90 -36.45 -16.32
CA ILE A 395 -16.15 -36.64 -17.74
C ILE A 395 -14.78 -36.83 -18.42
N PHE A 396 -14.61 -37.88 -19.21
CA PHE A 396 -13.32 -38.12 -19.88
C PHE A 396 -13.47 -38.69 -21.29
N ALA A 397 -12.47 -38.42 -22.13
CA ALA A 397 -12.39 -38.92 -23.50
C ALA A 397 -11.45 -40.13 -23.57
N ALA A 398 -11.98 -41.30 -23.94
CA ALA A 398 -11.20 -42.54 -24.08
C ALA A 398 -11.65 -43.34 -25.31
N GLY A 399 -10.75 -43.56 -26.25
CA GLY A 399 -11.11 -44.01 -27.60
C GLY A 399 -11.90 -42.93 -28.35
N ASP A 400 -12.96 -43.35 -29.04
CA ASP A 400 -13.82 -42.48 -29.86
C ASP A 400 -15.14 -42.10 -29.13
N GLU A 401 -15.13 -42.03 -27.79
CA GLU A 401 -16.30 -41.70 -26.96
C GLU A 401 -15.96 -40.77 -25.78
N LEU A 402 -16.95 -39.95 -25.37
CA LEU A 402 -16.97 -39.30 -24.05
C LEU A 402 -17.73 -40.17 -23.04
N ILE A 403 -17.12 -40.40 -21.88
CA ILE A 403 -17.66 -41.21 -20.79
C ILE A 403 -17.87 -40.33 -19.55
N LEU A 404 -19.02 -40.49 -18.91
CA LEU A 404 -19.32 -40.00 -17.57
C LEU A 404 -19.02 -41.11 -16.56
N TYR A 405 -18.29 -40.79 -15.49
CA TYR A 405 -18.08 -41.65 -14.32
C TYR A 405 -18.53 -40.93 -13.05
N ASP A 406 -19.29 -41.64 -12.23
CA ASP A 406 -19.88 -41.14 -10.99
C ASP A 406 -19.04 -41.64 -9.80
N LEU A 407 -18.38 -40.72 -9.09
CA LEU A 407 -17.40 -41.05 -8.04
C LEU A 407 -18.04 -41.65 -6.78
N VAL A 408 -19.36 -41.52 -6.63
CA VAL A 408 -20.15 -41.96 -5.46
C VAL A 408 -20.64 -43.40 -5.66
N THR A 409 -21.25 -43.66 -6.81
CA THR A 409 -21.87 -44.95 -7.15
C THR A 409 -20.94 -45.91 -7.87
N GLY A 410 -19.80 -45.42 -8.39
CA GLY A 410 -18.85 -46.18 -9.20
C GLY A 410 -19.41 -46.58 -10.58
N GLN A 411 -20.54 -45.99 -11.00
CA GLN A 411 -21.15 -46.28 -12.29
C GLN A 411 -20.55 -45.42 -13.41
N ASN A 412 -20.66 -45.91 -14.64
CA ASN A 412 -20.27 -45.18 -15.84
C ASN A 412 -21.38 -45.23 -16.90
N ALA A 413 -21.38 -44.22 -17.77
CA ALA A 413 -22.23 -44.16 -18.96
C ALA A 413 -21.45 -43.51 -20.12
N SER A 414 -21.53 -44.10 -21.31
CA SER A 414 -21.13 -43.41 -22.53
C SER A 414 -22.15 -42.30 -22.82
N LEU A 415 -21.65 -41.09 -23.08
CA LEU A 415 -22.46 -39.90 -23.37
C LEU A 415 -22.72 -39.76 -24.87
N VAL A 416 -21.65 -39.82 -25.68
CA VAL A 416 -21.68 -39.58 -27.12
C VAL A 416 -20.38 -40.08 -27.77
N SER A 417 -20.47 -40.55 -29.01
CA SER A 417 -19.30 -40.87 -29.85
C SER A 417 -18.71 -39.60 -30.48
N THR A 418 -17.38 -39.49 -30.53
CA THR A 418 -16.66 -38.29 -30.95
C THR A 418 -15.71 -38.55 -32.12
N GLY A 419 -15.26 -37.46 -32.76
CA GLY A 419 -13.98 -37.47 -33.46
C GLY A 419 -12.79 -37.50 -32.49
N LYS A 420 -11.59 -37.25 -33.00
CA LYS A 420 -10.36 -37.17 -32.20
C LYS A 420 -10.35 -35.94 -31.28
N VAL A 421 -10.77 -36.16 -30.03
CA VAL A 421 -10.81 -35.14 -28.97
C VAL A 421 -9.43 -34.52 -28.73
N SER A 422 -9.39 -33.20 -28.66
CA SER A 422 -8.17 -32.39 -28.48
C SER A 422 -8.28 -31.32 -27.39
N GLY A 423 -9.38 -31.33 -26.63
CA GLY A 423 -9.71 -30.40 -25.55
C GLY A 423 -11.10 -30.75 -25.01
N LEU A 424 -11.30 -30.66 -23.69
CA LEU A 424 -12.52 -31.05 -22.98
C LEU A 424 -12.67 -30.19 -21.72
N VAL A 425 -13.83 -29.58 -21.51
CA VAL A 425 -14.16 -28.73 -20.34
C VAL A 425 -15.63 -28.85 -19.95
N TYR A 426 -15.96 -28.48 -18.71
CA TYR A 426 -17.31 -28.56 -18.15
C TYR A 426 -17.72 -27.24 -17.49
N SER A 427 -18.89 -26.70 -17.87
CA SER A 427 -19.51 -25.51 -17.31
C SER A 427 -20.54 -25.90 -16.26
N TRP A 428 -20.26 -25.56 -15.00
CA TRP A 428 -21.11 -25.83 -13.83
C TRP A 428 -22.40 -24.98 -13.76
N ILE A 429 -22.53 -23.98 -14.63
CA ILE A 429 -23.69 -23.07 -14.70
C ILE A 429 -24.85 -23.69 -15.49
N GLY A 430 -24.56 -24.28 -16.66
CA GLY A 430 -25.55 -24.95 -17.53
C GLY A 430 -25.53 -26.48 -17.47
N GLY A 431 -24.63 -27.07 -16.68
CA GLY A 431 -24.38 -28.52 -16.69
C GLY A 431 -23.74 -29.00 -18.00
N ASP A 432 -22.96 -28.14 -18.66
CA ASP A 432 -22.62 -28.27 -20.08
C ASP A 432 -21.19 -28.79 -20.32
N VAL A 433 -21.03 -29.82 -21.15
CA VAL A 433 -19.73 -30.37 -21.57
C VAL A 433 -19.37 -29.87 -22.96
N PHE A 434 -18.20 -29.25 -23.11
CA PHE A 434 -17.66 -28.79 -24.38
C PHE A 434 -16.40 -29.57 -24.76
N TRP A 435 -16.24 -29.93 -26.04
CA TRP A 435 -15.03 -30.57 -26.55
C TRP A 435 -14.67 -30.12 -27.97
N SER A 436 -13.37 -30.18 -28.29
CA SER A 436 -12.84 -29.92 -29.63
C SER A 436 -12.47 -31.21 -30.34
N GLU A 437 -12.82 -31.31 -31.62
CA GLU A 437 -12.49 -32.44 -32.51
C GLU A 437 -11.42 -31.98 -33.53
N SER A 438 -10.18 -32.41 -33.30
CA SER A 438 -9.00 -31.96 -34.08
C SER A 438 -8.98 -32.43 -35.54
N ASP A 439 -9.67 -33.53 -35.82
CA ASP A 439 -9.81 -34.21 -37.11
C ASP A 439 -11.04 -33.74 -37.89
N THR A 440 -12.17 -33.49 -37.22
CA THR A 440 -13.41 -33.01 -37.87
C THR A 440 -13.46 -31.48 -38.02
N GLY A 441 -12.58 -30.75 -37.34
CA GLY A 441 -12.51 -29.29 -37.40
C GLY A 441 -13.68 -28.60 -36.69
N LYS A 442 -14.09 -29.13 -35.52
CA LYS A 442 -15.28 -28.69 -34.78
C LYS A 442 -15.00 -28.41 -33.31
N ILE A 443 -15.87 -27.61 -32.71
CA ILE A 443 -16.14 -27.62 -31.27
C ILE A 443 -17.62 -27.96 -31.09
N LYS A 444 -17.90 -28.84 -30.12
CA LYS A 444 -19.22 -29.33 -29.78
C LYS A 444 -19.58 -29.07 -28.32
N LEU A 445 -20.87 -29.16 -28.05
CA LEU A 445 -21.54 -28.99 -26.75
C LEU A 445 -22.53 -30.13 -26.52
N LEU A 446 -22.63 -30.63 -25.29
CA LEU A 446 -23.67 -31.54 -24.80
C LEU A 446 -24.03 -31.17 -23.36
N SER A 447 -25.31 -30.88 -23.10
CA SER A 447 -25.82 -30.63 -21.74
C SER A 447 -26.05 -31.94 -20.99
N LEU A 448 -25.51 -32.05 -19.76
CA LEU A 448 -25.76 -33.18 -18.87
C LEU A 448 -27.17 -33.15 -18.27
N ASP A 449 -27.84 -32.01 -18.23
CA ASP A 449 -29.24 -31.92 -17.78
C ASP A 449 -30.25 -32.29 -18.88
N SER A 450 -29.80 -32.37 -20.14
CA SER A 450 -30.64 -32.85 -21.24
C SER A 450 -30.93 -34.35 -21.13
N ALA A 451 -32.21 -34.70 -21.02
CA ALA A 451 -32.70 -36.08 -21.05
C ALA A 451 -32.43 -36.82 -22.37
N THR A 452 -32.13 -36.11 -23.47
CA THR A 452 -31.82 -36.72 -24.78
C THR A 452 -30.33 -36.81 -25.10
N LYS A 453 -29.45 -36.27 -24.24
CA LYS A 453 -27.97 -36.33 -24.35
C LYS A 453 -27.46 -36.08 -25.79
N THR A 454 -28.04 -35.09 -26.45
CA THR A 454 -27.78 -34.80 -27.88
C THR A 454 -26.63 -33.82 -28.02
N ASP A 455 -25.70 -34.06 -28.94
CA ASP A 455 -24.59 -33.13 -29.21
C ASP A 455 -24.95 -32.06 -30.24
N TYR A 456 -24.42 -30.86 -30.02
CA TYR A 456 -24.59 -29.69 -30.89
C TYR A 456 -23.20 -29.20 -31.33
N THR A 457 -23.01 -28.97 -32.62
CA THR A 457 -21.78 -28.34 -33.13
C THR A 457 -21.91 -26.82 -33.03
N ILE A 458 -21.19 -26.19 -32.10
CA ILE A 458 -21.22 -24.74 -31.88
C ILE A 458 -20.25 -23.98 -32.79
N TYR A 459 -19.12 -24.61 -33.15
CA TYR A 459 -18.17 -24.07 -34.14
C TYR A 459 -17.76 -25.16 -35.13
N SER A 460 -17.63 -24.80 -36.40
CA SER A 460 -17.21 -25.69 -37.49
C SER A 460 -16.25 -24.98 -38.45
N ASN A 461 -15.60 -25.76 -39.32
CA ASN A 461 -14.54 -25.28 -40.24
C ASN A 461 -13.34 -24.68 -39.49
N LEU A 462 -13.07 -25.19 -38.28
CA LEU A 462 -11.82 -24.97 -37.56
C LEU A 462 -10.72 -25.83 -38.18
N ASN A 463 -9.47 -25.45 -37.95
CA ASN A 463 -8.30 -26.08 -38.56
C ASN A 463 -7.40 -26.60 -37.46
N ASN A 464 -7.53 -27.89 -37.11
CA ASN A 464 -6.83 -28.52 -35.99
C ASN A 464 -7.03 -27.72 -34.66
N PRO A 465 -8.28 -27.57 -34.16
CA PRO A 465 -8.53 -26.97 -32.85
C PRO A 465 -7.91 -27.83 -31.73
N ARG A 466 -7.40 -27.18 -30.66
CA ARG A 466 -6.71 -27.81 -29.52
C ARG A 466 -6.89 -27.00 -28.25
N ASP A 467 -6.94 -27.71 -27.12
CA ASP A 467 -7.20 -27.21 -25.76
C ASP A 467 -8.48 -26.35 -25.66
N LEU A 468 -9.09 -26.32 -24.47
CA LEU A 468 -10.27 -25.49 -24.19
C LEU A 468 -10.13 -24.89 -22.80
N ALA A 469 -10.57 -23.64 -22.65
CA ALA A 469 -10.81 -22.99 -21.37
C ALA A 469 -12.14 -22.23 -21.41
N ILE A 470 -12.76 -22.02 -20.26
CA ILE A 470 -14.08 -21.37 -20.15
C ILE A 470 -14.09 -20.29 -19.08
N ASP A 471 -14.87 -19.26 -19.34
CA ASP A 471 -15.35 -18.26 -18.38
C ASP A 471 -16.88 -18.43 -18.33
N PRO A 472 -17.41 -19.37 -17.51
CA PRO A 472 -18.78 -19.83 -17.62
C PRO A 472 -19.80 -18.81 -17.11
N HIS A 473 -19.42 -17.93 -16.18
CA HIS A 473 -20.27 -16.85 -15.69
C HIS A 473 -20.48 -15.73 -16.73
N ASN A 474 -19.63 -15.65 -17.76
CA ASN A 474 -19.81 -14.74 -18.89
C ASN A 474 -20.08 -15.49 -20.22
N GLU A 475 -20.39 -16.78 -20.17
CA GLU A 475 -20.65 -17.66 -21.33
C GLU A 475 -19.52 -17.68 -22.40
N LYS A 476 -18.25 -17.45 -22.03
CA LYS A 476 -17.13 -17.42 -23.01
C LYS A 476 -16.36 -18.73 -23.05
N LEU A 477 -16.01 -19.13 -24.27
CA LEU A 477 -15.07 -20.20 -24.58
C LEU A 477 -13.78 -19.60 -25.16
N PHE A 478 -12.65 -20.24 -24.86
CA PHE A 478 -11.33 -19.97 -25.44
C PHE A 478 -10.74 -21.27 -25.98
N TRP A 479 -10.08 -21.22 -27.13
CA TRP A 479 -9.44 -22.39 -27.77
C TRP A 479 -8.23 -21.99 -28.61
N ILE A 480 -7.33 -22.94 -28.85
CA ILE A 480 -6.21 -22.77 -29.78
C ILE A 480 -6.64 -23.32 -31.16
N ASN A 481 -6.35 -22.59 -32.24
CA ASN A 481 -6.67 -22.98 -33.62
C ASN A 481 -5.46 -22.72 -34.53
N THR A 482 -5.29 -23.49 -35.61
CA THR A 482 -4.25 -23.20 -36.62
C THR A 482 -4.80 -22.21 -37.65
N SER A 483 -4.19 -21.03 -37.77
CA SER A 483 -4.58 -20.00 -38.75
C SER A 483 -4.54 -20.56 -40.18
N PRO A 484 -5.65 -20.56 -40.93
CA PRO A 484 -5.68 -21.05 -42.32
C PRO A 484 -4.82 -20.22 -43.29
N GLN A 485 -4.39 -19.03 -42.90
CA GLN A 485 -3.65 -18.10 -43.74
C GLN A 485 -2.13 -18.18 -43.54
N SER A 486 -1.68 -18.35 -42.29
CA SER A 486 -0.25 -18.34 -41.94
C SER A 486 0.29 -19.69 -41.46
N GLY A 487 -0.59 -20.66 -41.14
CA GLY A 487 -0.21 -21.92 -40.49
C GLY A 487 0.24 -21.78 -39.03
N ALA A 488 0.27 -20.56 -38.48
CA ALA A 488 0.60 -20.32 -37.07
C ALA A 488 -0.56 -20.70 -36.15
N LEU A 489 -0.26 -21.04 -34.90
CA LEU A 489 -1.27 -21.26 -33.87
C LEU A 489 -1.71 -19.92 -33.26
N GLN A 490 -3.01 -19.76 -33.02
CA GLN A 490 -3.62 -18.55 -32.46
C GLN A 490 -4.69 -18.91 -31.44
N ILE A 491 -4.83 -18.09 -30.40
CA ILE A 491 -5.93 -18.19 -29.43
C ILE A 491 -7.14 -17.46 -30.00
N GLU A 492 -8.26 -18.17 -30.08
CA GLU A 492 -9.57 -17.66 -30.49
C GLU A 492 -10.55 -17.72 -29.32
N THR A 493 -11.61 -16.91 -29.38
CA THR A 493 -12.66 -16.86 -28.36
C THR A 493 -14.02 -16.61 -29.00
N GLY A 494 -15.09 -16.96 -28.29
CA GLY A 494 -16.48 -16.72 -28.66
C GLY A 494 -17.43 -17.19 -27.57
N SER A 495 -18.73 -17.02 -27.78
CA SER A 495 -19.79 -17.39 -26.83
C SER A 495 -20.16 -18.88 -26.90
N PHE A 496 -20.73 -19.43 -25.83
CA PHE A 496 -21.23 -20.82 -25.75
C PHE A 496 -22.28 -21.15 -26.83
N THR A 497 -23.03 -20.16 -27.30
CA THR A 497 -24.07 -20.30 -28.35
C THR A 497 -23.53 -20.29 -29.79
N GLY A 498 -22.21 -20.10 -29.98
CA GLY A 498 -21.58 -20.02 -31.31
C GLY A 498 -21.47 -18.60 -31.91
N SER A 499 -22.00 -17.57 -31.24
CA SER A 499 -21.81 -16.16 -31.61
C SER A 499 -20.45 -15.59 -31.18
N ASP A 500 -20.14 -14.38 -31.67
CA ASP A 500 -18.98 -13.55 -31.26
C ASP A 500 -17.59 -14.19 -31.43
N LYS A 501 -17.46 -15.17 -32.33
CA LYS A 501 -16.17 -15.73 -32.72
C LYS A 501 -15.22 -14.62 -33.21
N LYS A 502 -14.10 -14.49 -32.52
CA LYS A 502 -13.00 -13.58 -32.84
C LYS A 502 -11.65 -14.19 -32.47
N ILE A 503 -10.58 -13.68 -33.07
CA ILE A 503 -9.21 -13.94 -32.59
C ILE A 503 -9.06 -13.16 -31.28
N PHE A 504 -8.54 -13.79 -30.22
CA PHE A 504 -8.40 -13.15 -28.90
C PHE A 504 -7.31 -12.05 -28.93
N GLN A 505 -6.16 -12.35 -29.55
CA GLN A 505 -5.14 -11.37 -29.89
C GLN A 505 -4.42 -11.79 -31.19
N SER A 506 -4.08 -10.84 -32.06
CA SER A 506 -3.49 -11.09 -33.40
C SER A 506 -1.96 -11.23 -33.43
N GLN A 507 -1.30 -11.54 -32.32
CA GLN A 507 0.16 -11.77 -32.30
C GLN A 507 0.50 -13.25 -32.57
N LEU A 508 1.73 -13.50 -33.04
CA LEU A 508 2.21 -14.85 -33.37
C LEU A 508 2.68 -15.58 -32.12
N PHE A 509 1.80 -16.39 -31.53
CA PHE A 509 2.15 -17.27 -30.41
C PHE A 509 3.08 -18.40 -30.89
N ILE A 510 4.26 -18.53 -30.27
CA ILE A 510 5.18 -19.63 -30.58
C ILE A 510 4.71 -20.88 -29.81
N ASN A 511 4.03 -21.76 -30.53
CA ASN A 511 3.51 -23.06 -30.10
C ASN A 511 2.81 -23.04 -28.72
N PRO A 512 1.67 -22.32 -28.59
CA PRO A 512 0.89 -22.31 -27.37
C PRO A 512 0.26 -23.68 -27.07
N SER A 513 0.15 -24.01 -25.79
CA SER A 513 -0.56 -25.19 -25.26
C SER A 513 -0.97 -24.97 -23.79
N GLY A 514 -1.80 -25.85 -23.23
CA GLY A 514 -2.14 -25.81 -21.80
C GLY A 514 -2.93 -24.55 -21.45
N LEU A 515 -4.05 -24.34 -22.14
CA LEU A 515 -4.92 -23.18 -21.96
C LEU A 515 -5.77 -23.34 -20.68
N PHE A 516 -5.73 -22.36 -19.78
CA PHE A 516 -6.54 -22.31 -18.56
C PHE A 516 -7.08 -20.89 -18.31
N PHE A 517 -8.27 -20.75 -17.72
CA PHE A 517 -8.83 -19.47 -17.31
C PHE A 517 -9.14 -19.51 -15.82
N ASP A 518 -8.58 -18.57 -15.07
CA ASP A 518 -8.88 -18.42 -13.64
C ASP A 518 -9.96 -17.34 -13.44
N GLY A 519 -11.04 -17.72 -12.75
CA GLY A 519 -12.20 -16.86 -12.53
C GLY A 519 -12.00 -15.79 -11.46
N GLY A 520 -11.15 -16.03 -10.46
CA GLY A 520 -10.86 -15.07 -9.39
C GLY A 520 -9.90 -13.99 -9.86
N LEU A 521 -8.76 -14.42 -10.43
CA LEU A 521 -7.78 -13.52 -11.05
C LEU A 521 -8.33 -12.84 -12.32
N LYS A 522 -9.38 -13.41 -12.95
CA LYS A 522 -9.98 -12.98 -14.22
C LYS A 522 -8.95 -13.04 -15.39
N LEU A 523 -7.94 -13.90 -15.27
CA LEU A 523 -6.82 -14.04 -16.20
C LEU A 523 -6.92 -15.31 -17.05
N LEU A 524 -6.58 -15.18 -18.33
CA LEU A 524 -6.33 -16.31 -19.23
C LEU A 524 -4.83 -16.64 -19.22
N PHE A 525 -4.49 -17.90 -18.94
CA PHE A 525 -3.13 -18.43 -18.87
C PHE A 525 -2.89 -19.46 -19.98
N TRP A 526 -1.65 -19.54 -20.48
CA TRP A 526 -1.19 -20.57 -21.40
C TRP A 526 0.33 -20.76 -21.32
N ILE A 527 0.83 -21.89 -21.80
CA ILE A 527 2.26 -22.15 -21.97
C ILE A 527 2.66 -21.64 -23.37
N SER A 528 3.69 -20.79 -23.49
CA SER A 528 4.29 -20.38 -24.77
C SER A 528 5.79 -20.18 -24.64
N GLN A 529 6.57 -20.53 -25.67
CA GLN A 529 8.04 -20.49 -25.62
C GLN A 529 8.64 -21.22 -24.39
N GLN A 530 8.00 -22.29 -23.94
CA GLN A 530 8.38 -23.04 -22.73
C GLN A 530 8.21 -22.26 -21.41
N LYS A 531 7.50 -21.13 -21.39
CA LYS A 531 7.19 -20.32 -20.21
C LYS A 531 5.70 -20.25 -19.93
N LEU A 532 5.31 -20.01 -18.67
CA LEU A 532 3.95 -19.61 -18.33
C LEU A 532 3.71 -18.14 -18.76
N THR A 533 2.63 -17.91 -19.51
CA THR A 533 2.21 -16.61 -20.04
C THR A 533 0.77 -16.32 -19.62
N TYR A 534 0.45 -15.05 -19.35
CA TYR A 534 -0.93 -14.59 -19.15
C TYR A 534 -1.23 -13.27 -19.86
N PHE A 535 -2.51 -12.90 -19.95
CA PHE A 535 -2.98 -11.65 -20.52
C PHE A 535 -3.52 -10.70 -19.45
N SER A 536 -2.86 -9.53 -19.26
CA SER A 536 -3.35 -8.48 -18.37
C SER A 536 -4.18 -7.44 -19.13
N LYS A 537 -5.42 -7.21 -18.68
CA LYS A 537 -6.35 -6.24 -19.26
C LYS A 537 -5.97 -4.79 -18.95
N SER A 538 -5.41 -4.51 -17.78
CA SER A 538 -4.96 -3.17 -17.38
C SER A 538 -3.71 -2.74 -18.16
N ALA A 539 -2.77 -3.67 -18.35
CA ALA A 539 -1.58 -3.46 -19.18
C ALA A 539 -1.90 -3.44 -20.69
N ASN A 540 -2.95 -4.16 -21.11
CA ASN A 540 -3.32 -4.39 -22.51
C ASN A 540 -2.22 -5.12 -23.32
N PHE A 541 -1.39 -5.92 -22.65
CA PHE A 541 -0.36 -6.76 -23.25
C PHE A 541 -0.18 -8.09 -22.50
N HIS A 542 0.61 -9.00 -23.08
CA HIS A 542 0.92 -10.31 -22.52
C HIS A 542 2.13 -10.22 -21.60
N LEU A 543 2.05 -10.82 -20.42
CA LEU A 543 3.17 -10.96 -19.51
C LEU A 543 3.65 -12.41 -19.53
N ASN A 544 4.92 -12.60 -19.89
CA ASN A 544 5.63 -13.85 -19.67
C ASN A 544 6.20 -13.81 -18.24
N THR A 545 5.96 -14.86 -17.46
CA THR A 545 6.76 -15.12 -16.24
C THR A 545 8.18 -15.58 -16.61
N ASP A 546 9.08 -15.70 -15.64
CA ASP A 546 10.34 -16.46 -15.81
C ASP A 546 10.21 -17.96 -15.45
N HIS A 547 8.99 -18.42 -15.14
CA HIS A 547 8.68 -19.83 -14.85
C HIS A 547 8.82 -20.72 -16.10
N LEU A 548 9.98 -21.38 -16.22
CA LEU A 548 10.32 -22.25 -17.34
C LEU A 548 9.69 -23.66 -17.21
N LEU A 549 8.58 -23.86 -17.91
CA LEU A 549 7.82 -25.11 -18.01
C LEU A 549 8.32 -26.08 -19.11
N ASN A 550 9.46 -25.81 -19.76
CA ASN A 550 10.18 -26.75 -20.63
C ASN A 550 9.31 -27.45 -21.72
N THR A 551 8.99 -28.74 -21.52
CA THR A 551 8.27 -29.61 -22.48
C THR A 551 6.81 -29.81 -22.12
N ASP A 552 6.32 -29.14 -21.08
CA ASP A 552 5.01 -29.38 -20.49
C ASP A 552 3.90 -28.89 -21.43
N THR A 553 2.83 -29.65 -21.57
CA THR A 553 1.75 -29.41 -22.57
C THR A 553 0.37 -29.16 -21.97
N LYS A 554 0.25 -29.25 -20.64
CA LYS A 554 -0.99 -29.15 -19.89
C LYS A 554 -0.74 -28.35 -18.60
N LEU A 555 -1.74 -27.58 -18.19
CA LEU A 555 -1.66 -26.57 -17.14
C LEU A 555 -2.99 -26.56 -16.37
N LEU A 556 -2.91 -26.42 -15.04
CA LEU A 556 -3.97 -25.88 -14.21
C LEU A 556 -3.41 -24.67 -13.46
N ILE A 557 -4.28 -23.69 -13.16
CA ILE A 557 -4.05 -22.73 -12.09
C ILE A 557 -4.97 -23.12 -10.94
N TYR A 558 -4.51 -23.00 -9.70
CA TYR A 558 -5.32 -23.17 -8.51
C TYR A 558 -4.75 -22.31 -7.40
N LYS A 559 -5.54 -21.30 -6.97
CA LYS A 559 -5.06 -20.24 -6.09
C LYS A 559 -3.78 -19.63 -6.69
N ASP A 560 -2.81 -19.32 -5.85
CA ASP A 560 -1.55 -18.67 -6.21
C ASP A 560 -0.51 -19.62 -6.84
N TYR A 561 -0.93 -20.80 -7.28
CA TYR A 561 -0.05 -21.83 -7.84
C TYR A 561 -0.46 -22.27 -9.25
N SER A 562 0.55 -22.44 -10.10
CA SER A 562 0.45 -23.14 -11.38
C SER A 562 0.92 -24.58 -11.25
N ILE A 563 0.21 -25.50 -11.90
CA ILE A 563 0.47 -26.95 -11.87
C ILE A 563 0.62 -27.46 -13.30
N SER A 564 1.76 -28.06 -13.64
CA SER A 564 2.07 -28.60 -14.97
C SER A 564 2.60 -30.04 -14.89
N THR A 565 2.54 -30.77 -16.02
CA THR A 565 3.09 -32.13 -16.15
C THR A 565 4.38 -32.14 -16.96
N LYS A 566 5.46 -32.61 -16.34
CA LYS A 566 6.82 -32.58 -16.89
C LYS A 566 7.35 -33.97 -17.21
N GLY A 567 7.26 -34.34 -18.47
CA GLY A 567 7.46 -35.72 -18.89
C GLY A 567 6.41 -36.65 -18.29
N ASP A 568 6.61 -37.95 -18.48
CA ASP A 568 5.53 -38.94 -18.36
C ASP A 568 4.87 -38.95 -16.97
N ASN A 569 5.59 -38.98 -15.84
CA ASN A 569 4.97 -39.16 -14.52
C ASN A 569 5.30 -38.11 -13.44
N GLN A 570 5.64 -36.88 -13.84
CA GLN A 570 5.99 -35.82 -12.88
C GLN A 570 5.04 -34.63 -12.92
N LEU A 571 4.64 -34.15 -11.74
CA LEU A 571 3.99 -32.86 -11.54
C LEU A 571 5.04 -31.81 -11.15
N THR A 572 5.01 -30.66 -11.81
CA THR A 572 5.71 -29.46 -11.36
C THR A 572 4.69 -28.47 -10.84
N VAL A 573 4.97 -27.88 -9.69
CA VAL A 573 4.20 -26.79 -9.08
C VAL A 573 5.13 -25.59 -8.96
N TYR A 574 4.62 -24.43 -9.32
CA TYR A 574 5.27 -23.12 -9.16
C TYR A 574 4.28 -22.17 -8.50
N SER A 575 4.71 -21.46 -7.45
CA SER A 575 4.03 -20.22 -7.04
C SER A 575 3.96 -19.24 -8.22
N LEU A 576 2.92 -18.42 -8.29
CA LEU A 576 2.78 -17.33 -9.26
C LEU A 576 3.53 -16.06 -8.84
N TYR A 577 4.00 -15.99 -7.59
CA TYR A 577 4.56 -14.79 -6.94
C TYR A 577 6.00 -14.96 -6.43
N ASP A 578 6.42 -16.18 -6.07
CA ASP A 578 7.80 -16.49 -5.70
C ASP A 578 8.38 -17.53 -6.66
N GLU A 579 9.41 -17.15 -7.42
CA GLU A 579 10.09 -18.03 -8.37
C GLU A 579 10.88 -19.17 -7.68
N ASN A 580 11.14 -19.03 -6.36
CA ASN A 580 11.86 -20.00 -5.55
C ASN A 580 10.95 -21.10 -4.97
N ASP A 581 9.67 -20.82 -4.69
CA ASP A 581 8.67 -21.80 -4.24
C ASP A 581 8.21 -22.73 -5.38
N LYS A 582 9.17 -23.51 -5.87
CA LYS A 582 9.05 -24.47 -6.96
C LYS A 582 9.22 -25.89 -6.43
N HIS A 583 8.12 -26.65 -6.48
CA HIS A 583 8.09 -28.04 -6.09
C HIS A 583 8.00 -28.94 -7.33
N GLN A 584 8.79 -30.02 -7.42
CA GLN A 584 8.67 -31.03 -8.49
C GLN A 584 8.62 -32.44 -7.90
N TYR A 585 7.60 -33.20 -8.28
CA TYR A 585 7.34 -34.54 -7.74
C TYR A 585 7.16 -35.57 -8.86
N THR A 586 7.73 -36.76 -8.70
CA THR A 586 7.20 -37.96 -9.35
C THR A 586 5.93 -38.40 -8.61
N VAL A 587 4.86 -38.74 -9.32
CA VAL A 587 3.62 -39.23 -8.69
C VAL A 587 3.70 -40.74 -8.46
N ASP A 588 3.54 -41.17 -7.20
CA ASP A 588 3.66 -42.58 -6.85
C ASP A 588 2.55 -43.42 -7.52
N LYS A 589 2.93 -44.59 -8.03
CA LYS A 589 2.11 -45.57 -8.79
C LYS A 589 1.68 -45.14 -10.20
N ILE A 590 2.17 -44.01 -10.73
CA ILE A 590 1.84 -43.53 -12.08
C ILE A 590 2.98 -43.80 -13.07
N SER A 591 2.62 -44.18 -14.30
CA SER A 591 3.54 -44.38 -15.42
C SER A 591 3.56 -43.23 -16.42
N ASP A 592 2.39 -42.66 -16.76
CA ASP A 592 2.23 -41.66 -17.83
C ASP A 592 0.93 -40.84 -17.62
N ILE A 593 1.05 -39.55 -17.27
CA ILE A 593 -0.03 -38.60 -16.97
C ILE A 593 -0.56 -38.03 -18.29
N THR A 594 -1.50 -38.73 -18.90
CA THR A 594 -2.05 -38.37 -20.20
C THR A 594 -3.03 -37.19 -20.15
N ALA A 595 -3.66 -36.94 -18.99
CA ALA A 595 -4.53 -35.81 -18.71
C ALA A 595 -4.65 -35.58 -17.20
N PHE A 596 -5.00 -34.35 -16.81
CA PHE A 596 -5.39 -34.00 -15.45
C PHE A 596 -6.36 -32.81 -15.40
N ALA A 597 -7.16 -32.74 -14.35
CA ALA A 597 -8.17 -31.72 -14.07
C ALA A 597 -8.35 -31.54 -12.56
N LEU A 598 -8.79 -30.36 -12.13
CA LEU A 598 -9.03 -30.05 -10.72
C LEU A 598 -10.38 -30.62 -10.24
N PHE A 599 -10.41 -31.17 -9.03
CA PHE A 599 -11.62 -31.51 -8.27
C PHE A 599 -11.63 -30.69 -6.98
N ASP A 600 -12.36 -29.58 -7.02
CA ASP A 600 -12.76 -28.81 -5.85
C ASP A 600 -14.16 -28.22 -6.15
N PRO A 601 -15.20 -28.50 -5.34
CA PRO A 601 -16.52 -27.88 -5.49
C PRO A 601 -16.50 -26.35 -5.38
N ASP A 602 -15.62 -25.79 -4.54
CA ASP A 602 -15.64 -24.35 -4.22
C ASP A 602 -15.24 -23.47 -5.41
N ILE A 603 -14.42 -23.99 -6.34
CA ILE A 603 -14.06 -23.28 -7.58
C ILE A 603 -15.10 -23.45 -8.70
N GLN A 604 -16.22 -24.14 -8.43
CA GLN A 604 -17.35 -24.28 -9.33
C GLN A 604 -18.66 -23.65 -8.78
N PRO A 605 -18.65 -22.40 -8.29
CA PRO A 605 -19.81 -21.81 -7.65
C PRO A 605 -20.93 -21.55 -8.66
N LYS A 606 -22.19 -21.88 -8.34
CA LYS A 606 -23.33 -21.62 -9.24
C LYS A 606 -23.74 -20.15 -9.28
N GLU A 607 -23.55 -19.44 -8.18
CA GLU A 607 -23.67 -17.99 -8.06
C GLU A 607 -22.33 -17.47 -7.52
N ASN A 608 -21.78 -16.41 -8.11
CA ASN A 608 -20.58 -15.79 -7.56
C ASN A 608 -20.92 -15.09 -6.25
N ASN A 609 -20.06 -15.22 -5.23
CA ASN A 609 -20.02 -14.23 -4.17
C ASN A 609 -19.76 -12.86 -4.82
N LYS A 610 -20.54 -11.84 -4.44
CA LYS A 610 -20.42 -10.52 -5.06
C LYS A 610 -19.12 -9.83 -4.70
N CYS A 611 -18.70 -9.84 -3.43
CA CYS A 611 -17.51 -9.09 -3.03
C CYS A 611 -16.25 -9.55 -3.77
N ASP A 612 -16.10 -10.86 -3.99
CA ASP A 612 -14.99 -11.47 -4.74
C ASP A 612 -14.95 -11.08 -6.24
N ILE A 613 -15.97 -10.36 -6.74
CA ILE A 613 -16.00 -9.82 -8.10
C ILE A 613 -16.27 -8.32 -8.07
N ASP A 614 -15.21 -7.54 -8.37
CA ASP A 614 -15.33 -6.09 -8.58
C ASP A 614 -15.75 -5.35 -7.29
N ASN A 615 -15.30 -5.84 -6.13
CA ASN A 615 -15.72 -5.40 -4.80
C ASN A 615 -17.26 -5.40 -4.63
N GLY A 616 -17.97 -6.32 -5.28
CA GLY A 616 -19.44 -6.34 -5.32
C GLY A 616 -20.11 -5.18 -6.06
N GLY A 617 -19.33 -4.34 -6.73
CA GLY A 617 -19.73 -3.04 -7.26
C GLY A 617 -19.63 -1.89 -6.24
N CYS A 618 -19.10 -2.13 -5.05
CA CYS A 618 -18.92 -1.14 -3.99
C CYS A 618 -17.69 -0.26 -4.25
N GLU A 619 -17.83 1.05 -4.07
CA GLU A 619 -16.73 2.00 -4.28
C GLU A 619 -15.61 1.84 -3.23
N GLN A 620 -15.98 1.52 -1.98
CA GLN A 620 -15.04 1.43 -0.86
C GLN A 620 -15.06 0.02 -0.22
N ILE A 621 -16.06 -0.30 0.60
CA ILE A 621 -16.07 -1.54 1.41
C ILE A 621 -17.21 -2.44 0.96
N CYS A 622 -16.92 -3.70 0.60
CA CYS A 622 -17.93 -4.73 0.40
C CYS A 622 -18.01 -5.68 1.59
N ILE A 623 -19.20 -5.83 2.16
CA ILE A 623 -19.51 -6.74 3.26
C ILE A 623 -20.35 -7.89 2.71
N PRO A 624 -19.89 -9.15 2.78
CA PRO A 624 -20.70 -10.31 2.41
C PRO A 624 -21.93 -10.48 3.31
N ASP A 625 -23.10 -10.67 2.71
CA ASP A 625 -24.37 -11.02 3.36
C ASP A 625 -25.08 -12.13 2.56
N GLY A 626 -24.78 -13.38 2.90
CA GLY A 626 -25.29 -14.55 2.17
C GLY A 626 -24.76 -14.58 0.72
N THR A 627 -25.66 -14.53 -0.27
CA THR A 627 -25.30 -14.43 -1.69
C THR A 627 -25.26 -12.99 -2.23
N GLN A 628 -25.31 -11.99 -1.33
CA GLN A 628 -25.22 -10.57 -1.69
C GLN A 628 -23.96 -9.94 -1.09
N GLY A 629 -23.51 -8.85 -1.71
CA GLY A 629 -22.56 -7.92 -1.12
C GLY A 629 -23.33 -6.66 -0.73
N VAL A 630 -23.07 -6.14 0.45
CA VAL A 630 -23.64 -4.91 0.98
C VAL A 630 -22.51 -3.89 1.08
N CYS A 631 -22.68 -2.76 0.41
CA CYS A 631 -21.66 -1.72 0.40
C CYS A 631 -21.71 -0.85 1.65
N GLU A 632 -20.54 -0.57 2.21
CA GLU A 632 -20.31 0.40 3.28
C GLU A 632 -19.18 1.36 2.86
N CYS A 633 -19.06 2.46 3.60
CA CYS A 633 -18.04 3.48 3.34
C CYS A 633 -17.12 3.64 4.56
N GLY A 634 -15.89 4.08 4.32
CA GLY A 634 -14.92 4.39 5.37
C GLY A 634 -15.33 5.58 6.23
N LEU A 635 -14.53 5.85 7.27
CA LEU A 635 -14.76 7.00 8.16
C LEU A 635 -14.84 8.31 7.35
N GLY A 636 -15.82 9.15 7.67
CA GLY A 636 -15.98 10.46 7.01
C GLY A 636 -16.68 10.44 5.64
N TYR A 637 -17.01 9.27 5.11
CA TYR A 637 -17.85 9.09 3.92
C TYR A 637 -19.27 8.64 4.30
N VAL A 638 -20.21 8.77 3.36
CA VAL A 638 -21.63 8.39 3.49
C VAL A 638 -22.08 7.65 2.24
N LEU A 639 -22.78 6.52 2.41
CA LEU A 639 -23.27 5.72 1.30
C LEU A 639 -24.37 6.46 0.50
N GLU A 640 -24.22 6.48 -0.82
CA GLU A 640 -25.15 7.05 -1.79
C GLU A 640 -26.49 6.28 -1.84
N ARG A 641 -27.49 6.88 -2.51
CA ARG A 641 -28.82 6.25 -2.68
C ARG A 641 -28.85 5.09 -3.67
N ASP A 642 -27.79 4.90 -4.45
CA ASP A 642 -27.60 3.68 -5.25
C ASP A 642 -27.15 2.49 -4.40
N ALA A 643 -26.74 2.72 -3.15
CA ALA A 643 -26.17 1.76 -2.22
C ALA A 643 -24.87 1.08 -2.72
N HIS A 644 -24.08 1.79 -3.53
CA HIS A 644 -22.79 1.33 -4.06
C HIS A 644 -21.68 2.38 -3.92
N ASN A 645 -21.98 3.65 -4.21
CA ASN A 645 -21.00 4.75 -4.17
C ASN A 645 -20.96 5.46 -2.80
N CYS A 646 -19.88 6.19 -2.53
CA CYS A 646 -19.58 6.83 -1.25
C CYS A 646 -19.26 8.31 -1.45
N THR A 647 -19.98 9.21 -0.78
CA THR A 647 -19.76 10.67 -0.90
C THR A 647 -19.46 11.32 0.45
N THR A 648 -18.68 12.41 0.42
CA THR A 648 -18.40 13.24 1.60
C THR A 648 -19.35 14.44 1.70
N VAL A 649 -19.60 14.92 2.93
CA VAL A 649 -20.40 16.11 3.20
C VAL A 649 -19.49 17.19 3.81
N ALA A 650 -19.03 18.12 2.97
CA ALA A 650 -18.05 19.13 3.37
C ALA A 650 -18.54 20.04 4.52
N GLN A 651 -17.72 20.17 5.56
CA GLN A 651 -17.94 21.09 6.67
C GLN A 651 -17.67 22.53 6.21
N SER A 652 -18.55 23.48 6.57
CA SER A 652 -18.54 24.83 5.98
C SER A 652 -18.61 26.00 6.98
N ASP A 653 -18.55 25.74 8.30
CA ASP A 653 -18.58 26.77 9.36
C ASP A 653 -17.30 26.81 10.20
N MET A 654 -17.04 25.80 11.04
CA MET A 654 -15.80 25.69 11.82
C MET A 654 -15.32 24.23 11.90
N PHE A 655 -14.09 23.98 11.44
CA PHE A 655 -13.49 22.64 11.40
C PHE A 655 -11.97 22.71 11.57
N ALA A 656 -11.40 21.62 12.08
CA ALA A 656 -9.99 21.30 11.89
C ALA A 656 -9.85 20.42 10.65
N LEU A 657 -8.93 20.75 9.75
CA LEU A 657 -8.34 19.78 8.83
C LEU A 657 -7.26 19.02 9.61
N ALA A 658 -7.33 17.69 9.60
CA ALA A 658 -6.30 16.82 10.13
C ALA A 658 -5.90 15.78 9.09
N VAL A 659 -4.60 15.57 8.92
CA VAL A 659 -4.04 14.47 8.12
C VAL A 659 -4.07 13.19 8.94
N ASP A 660 -4.61 12.10 8.39
CA ASP A 660 -4.47 10.74 8.93
C ASP A 660 -3.52 9.95 8.02
N PHE A 661 -2.27 9.83 8.48
CA PHE A 661 -1.18 9.27 7.70
C PHE A 661 -1.29 7.75 7.48
N ASN A 662 -1.98 7.01 8.38
CA ASN A 662 -2.09 5.55 8.22
C ASN A 662 -3.12 5.14 7.17
N HIS A 663 -4.14 5.97 6.93
CA HIS A 663 -5.23 5.68 5.99
C HIS A 663 -5.13 6.44 4.67
N GLY A 664 -4.07 7.25 4.46
CA GLY A 664 -3.91 8.06 3.24
C GLY A 664 -4.95 9.19 3.09
N LEU A 665 -5.49 9.71 4.20
CA LEU A 665 -6.69 10.56 4.18
C LEU A 665 -6.49 11.92 4.87
N ILE A 666 -7.35 12.87 4.49
CA ILE A 666 -7.48 14.18 5.15
C ILE A 666 -8.91 14.30 5.66
N TYR A 667 -9.10 14.66 6.93
CA TYR A 667 -10.42 14.79 7.55
C TYR A 667 -10.75 16.23 7.96
N GLN A 668 -11.99 16.66 7.69
CA GLN A 668 -12.62 17.80 8.35
C GLN A 668 -13.32 17.33 9.64
N ILE A 669 -12.77 17.69 10.80
CA ILE A 669 -13.32 17.37 12.13
C ILE A 669 -14.04 18.60 12.70
N SER A 670 -15.33 18.44 13.01
CA SER A 670 -16.23 19.54 13.41
C SER A 670 -15.86 20.16 14.77
N MET A 671 -15.65 21.49 14.77
CA MET A 671 -15.37 22.22 16.01
C MET A 671 -16.61 22.58 16.82
N ASN A 672 -17.83 22.37 16.28
CA ASN A 672 -19.09 22.78 16.91
C ASN A 672 -19.87 21.64 17.58
N ASP A 673 -19.73 20.40 17.11
CA ASP A 673 -20.55 19.27 17.59
C ASP A 673 -20.14 18.78 19.00
N ASN A 674 -21.02 17.97 19.60
CA ASN A 674 -20.84 17.31 20.91
C ASN A 674 -19.49 16.55 20.97
N PRO A 675 -18.70 16.67 22.06
CA PRO A 675 -17.48 15.88 22.28
C PRO A 675 -17.56 14.37 22.00
N LYS A 676 -18.74 13.75 22.14
CA LYS A 676 -18.94 12.32 21.82
C LYS A 676 -19.40 12.04 20.40
N ASP A 677 -20.04 13.02 19.76
CA ASP A 677 -20.68 12.88 18.45
C ASP A 677 -20.02 13.83 17.44
N LYS A 678 -18.68 13.91 17.48
CA LYS A 678 -17.88 14.77 16.61
C LYS A 678 -18.01 14.31 15.16
N LYS A 679 -18.67 15.13 14.34
CA LYS A 679 -18.73 14.86 12.89
C LYS A 679 -17.33 14.92 12.29
N VAL A 680 -17.01 13.86 11.56
CA VAL A 680 -15.85 13.74 10.68
C VAL A 680 -16.40 13.68 9.25
N SER A 681 -15.80 14.43 8.34
CA SER A 681 -16.01 14.30 6.89
C SER A 681 -14.65 14.09 6.22
N ALA A 682 -14.56 13.20 5.24
CA ALA A 682 -13.33 13.06 4.46
C ALA A 682 -13.16 14.24 3.47
N VAL A 683 -11.93 14.56 3.09
CA VAL A 683 -11.63 15.35 1.90
C VAL A 683 -11.36 14.38 0.78
N ASP A 684 -12.12 14.52 -0.30
CA ASP A 684 -12.11 13.61 -1.43
C ASP A 684 -10.88 13.88 -2.33
N ILE A 685 -9.80 13.16 -2.07
CA ILE A 685 -8.51 13.19 -2.80
C ILE A 685 -8.33 11.89 -3.59
N PRO A 686 -7.57 11.90 -4.72
CA PRO A 686 -7.24 10.68 -5.45
C PRO A 686 -6.55 9.66 -4.54
N GLN A 687 -6.81 8.37 -4.75
CA GLN A 687 -6.21 7.28 -3.98
C GLN A 687 -5.44 6.31 -4.91
N PRO A 688 -4.33 5.70 -4.46
CA PRO A 688 -3.67 5.93 -3.17
C PRO A 688 -3.03 7.35 -3.08
N ALA A 689 -2.90 7.87 -1.87
CA ALA A 689 -2.18 9.11 -1.57
C ALA A 689 -1.54 9.07 -0.18
N ASP A 690 -0.43 9.77 -0.01
CA ASP A 690 0.33 9.87 1.24
C ASP A 690 0.37 11.33 1.75
N PRO A 691 -0.78 11.93 2.14
CA PRO A 691 -0.82 13.30 2.61
C PRO A 691 0.00 13.49 3.89
N LEU A 692 0.80 14.56 3.95
CA LEU A 692 1.62 14.90 5.13
C LEU A 692 1.27 16.29 5.69
N ALA A 693 1.31 17.32 4.84
CA ALA A 693 1.05 18.71 5.21
C ALA A 693 -0.26 19.24 4.61
N THR A 694 -1.01 20.06 5.35
CA THR A 694 -2.29 20.65 4.89
C THR A 694 -2.47 22.13 5.26
N ALA A 695 -3.09 22.89 4.36
CA ALA A 695 -3.58 24.25 4.56
C ALA A 695 -4.91 24.49 3.82
N TYR A 696 -5.59 25.61 4.10
CA TYR A 696 -6.93 25.89 3.55
C TYR A 696 -7.05 27.31 2.98
N ILE A 697 -7.75 27.47 1.85
CA ILE A 697 -8.03 28.76 1.21
C ILE A 697 -9.56 28.97 1.15
N PRO A 698 -10.15 29.71 2.12
CA PRO A 698 -11.61 29.84 2.23
C PRO A 698 -12.31 30.52 1.03
N SER A 699 -11.59 31.33 0.25
CA SER A 699 -12.15 32.04 -0.92
C SER A 699 -12.43 31.13 -2.11
N THR A 700 -11.75 29.99 -2.21
CA THR A 700 -11.92 28.98 -3.26
C THR A 700 -12.47 27.65 -2.72
N GLN A 701 -12.48 27.48 -1.39
CA GLN A 701 -12.76 26.19 -0.72
C GLN A 701 -11.73 25.11 -1.06
N SER A 702 -10.50 25.55 -1.35
CA SER A 702 -9.34 24.70 -1.64
C SER A 702 -8.68 24.18 -0.36
N VAL A 703 -8.48 22.88 -0.28
CA VAL A 703 -7.46 22.25 0.58
C VAL A 703 -6.17 22.20 -0.23
N ILE A 704 -5.13 22.85 0.27
CA ILE A 704 -3.76 22.72 -0.25
C ILE A 704 -3.08 21.65 0.57
N TRP A 705 -2.48 20.66 -0.08
CA TRP A 705 -1.82 19.57 0.61
C TRP A 705 -0.51 19.16 -0.07
N ALA A 706 0.35 18.46 0.67
CA ALA A 706 1.54 17.82 0.12
C ALA A 706 1.41 16.30 0.22
N ASP A 707 1.75 15.63 -0.86
CA ASP A 707 1.99 14.19 -0.89
C ASP A 707 3.45 13.89 -0.54
N TYR A 708 3.67 12.87 0.29
CA TYR A 708 4.98 12.45 0.79
C TYR A 708 5.74 11.53 -0.18
N MET A 709 5.04 10.67 -0.92
CA MET A 709 5.64 9.68 -1.82
C MET A 709 5.88 10.25 -3.23
N ASP A 710 4.97 11.12 -3.69
CA ASP A 710 4.91 11.59 -5.07
C ASP A 710 5.64 12.94 -5.29
N ASP A 711 6.27 13.51 -4.25
CA ASP A 711 7.06 14.76 -4.28
C ASP A 711 6.24 15.97 -4.80
N HIS A 712 4.95 16.06 -4.43
CA HIS A 712 3.96 17.01 -4.96
C HIS A 712 3.29 17.92 -3.92
N ILE A 713 3.03 19.18 -4.29
CA ILE A 713 2.10 20.09 -3.63
C ILE A 713 0.87 20.27 -4.53
N LEU A 714 -0.31 19.92 -4.01
CA LEU A 714 -1.57 19.85 -4.73
C LEU A 714 -2.64 20.80 -4.17
N ASN A 715 -3.65 21.07 -4.98
CA ASN A 715 -4.86 21.82 -4.63
C ASN A 715 -6.09 20.95 -4.93
N THR A 716 -6.89 20.63 -3.91
CA THR A 716 -8.17 19.89 -4.04
C THR A 716 -9.33 20.75 -3.58
N THR A 717 -10.41 20.82 -4.37
CA THR A 717 -11.61 21.59 -4.03
C THR A 717 -12.65 20.73 -3.30
N LEU A 718 -13.05 21.13 -2.08
CA LEU A 718 -13.89 20.37 -1.13
C LEU A 718 -15.25 19.81 -1.63
N ASN A 719 -15.72 20.22 -2.82
CA ASN A 719 -17.06 19.90 -3.33
C ASN A 719 -17.07 19.38 -4.78
N THR A 720 -15.92 19.06 -5.37
CA THR A 720 -15.83 18.64 -6.79
C THR A 720 -14.80 17.56 -7.09
N ASN A 721 -13.99 17.14 -6.12
CA ASN A 721 -12.91 16.15 -6.23
C ASN A 721 -11.81 16.54 -7.24
N ILE A 722 -11.90 17.74 -7.84
CA ILE A 722 -10.90 18.28 -8.77
C ILE A 722 -9.64 18.57 -7.98
N THR A 723 -8.58 17.85 -8.34
CA THR A 723 -7.24 17.98 -7.78
C THR A 723 -6.27 18.39 -8.88
N GLU A 724 -5.44 19.41 -8.62
CA GLU A 724 -4.40 19.89 -9.54
C GLU A 724 -3.04 20.01 -8.84
N ILE A 725 -1.96 19.82 -9.59
CA ILE A 725 -0.59 19.99 -9.09
C ILE A 725 -0.21 21.48 -9.17
N LEU A 726 0.14 22.08 -8.03
CA LEU A 726 0.64 23.45 -7.95
C LEU A 726 2.15 23.51 -8.14
N TYR A 727 2.90 22.56 -7.59
CA TYR A 727 4.36 22.48 -7.72
C TYR A 727 4.88 21.08 -7.37
N SER A 728 6.01 20.69 -7.97
CA SER A 728 6.76 19.46 -7.63
C SER A 728 8.14 19.85 -7.09
N PRO A 729 8.35 19.98 -5.77
CA PRO A 729 9.64 20.33 -5.16
C PRO A 729 10.65 19.16 -5.18
N VAL A 730 10.98 18.64 -6.37
CA VAL A 730 11.78 17.42 -6.58
C VAL A 730 13.01 17.32 -5.66
N ASN A 731 13.16 16.17 -5.00
CA ASN A 731 14.12 15.84 -3.94
C ASN A 731 13.83 16.45 -2.55
N TYR A 732 12.64 17.01 -2.29
CA TYR A 732 12.28 17.59 -0.99
C TYR A 732 10.88 17.18 -0.49
N ILE A 733 10.86 16.45 0.63
CA ILE A 733 9.65 16.20 1.42
C ILE A 733 9.10 17.53 1.94
N VAL A 734 7.80 17.76 1.75
CA VAL A 734 7.12 18.98 2.21
C VAL A 734 6.46 18.76 3.57
N ALA A 735 7.18 19.10 4.64
CA ALA A 735 6.75 18.85 6.01
C ALA A 735 5.70 19.85 6.54
N SER A 736 5.58 21.05 5.97
CA SER A 736 4.66 22.09 6.44
C SER A 736 4.27 23.06 5.33
N ILE A 737 3.01 23.49 5.35
CA ILE A 737 2.43 24.46 4.40
C ILE A 737 1.73 25.58 5.18
N ALA A 738 1.88 26.83 4.74
CA ALA A 738 1.17 27.99 5.28
C ALA A 738 0.75 28.98 4.18
N VAL A 739 -0.44 29.57 4.31
CA VAL A 739 -1.01 30.48 3.30
C VAL A 739 -0.93 31.94 3.74
N ASP A 740 -0.38 32.82 2.90
CA ASP A 740 -0.58 34.26 3.03
C ASP A 740 -1.97 34.65 2.53
N TYR A 741 -2.93 34.77 3.44
CA TYR A 741 -4.29 35.23 3.12
C TYR A 741 -4.34 36.65 2.50
N SER A 742 -3.24 37.41 2.49
CA SER A 742 -3.16 38.69 1.76
C SER A 742 -3.07 38.53 0.24
N THR A 743 -2.60 37.38 -0.26
CA THR A 743 -2.28 37.17 -1.68
C THR A 743 -2.74 35.81 -2.23
N GLY A 744 -2.95 34.83 -1.36
CA GLY A 744 -3.06 33.42 -1.70
C GLY A 744 -1.72 32.70 -1.85
N ASN A 745 -0.57 33.38 -1.68
CA ASN A 745 0.75 32.76 -1.82
C ASN A 745 0.94 31.64 -0.79
N ILE A 746 1.44 30.50 -1.25
CA ILE A 746 1.66 29.29 -0.46
C ILE A 746 3.14 29.22 -0.08
N TYR A 747 3.43 29.34 1.21
CA TYR A 747 4.75 29.12 1.79
C TYR A 747 4.86 27.66 2.23
N TYR A 748 6.03 27.06 2.03
CA TYR A 748 6.25 25.68 2.45
C TYR A 748 7.70 25.45 2.91
N THR A 749 7.89 24.45 3.76
CA THR A 749 9.21 23.91 4.09
C THR A 749 9.55 22.72 3.19
N GLY A 750 10.79 22.65 2.70
CA GLY A 750 11.31 21.48 2.00
C GLY A 750 12.47 20.86 2.78
N LEU A 751 12.30 19.62 3.23
CA LEU A 751 13.34 18.78 3.85
C LEU A 751 13.98 17.89 2.77
N PRO A 752 15.31 17.84 2.63
CA PRO A 752 15.94 17.12 1.54
C PRO A 752 15.83 15.59 1.72
N TYR A 753 15.34 14.91 0.68
CA TYR A 753 15.31 13.44 0.59
C TYR A 753 16.68 12.84 0.23
N SER A 754 17.51 13.61 -0.49
CA SER A 754 18.77 13.12 -1.06
C SER A 754 20.00 13.53 -0.24
N TYR A 755 20.91 12.58 0.03
CA TYR A 755 22.20 12.84 0.66
C TYR A 755 23.11 13.83 -0.10
N TYR A 756 22.80 14.12 -1.37
CA TYR A 756 23.46 15.18 -2.15
C TYR A 756 23.03 16.60 -1.76
N ILE A 757 21.85 16.77 -1.13
CA ILE A 757 21.30 18.05 -0.70
C ILE A 757 21.37 18.09 0.82
N GLN A 758 22.36 18.78 1.36
CA GLN A 758 22.66 18.75 2.81
C GLN A 758 21.82 19.71 3.66
N TYR A 759 20.93 20.50 3.04
CA TYR A 759 20.20 21.58 3.69
C TYR A 759 18.75 21.66 3.23
N SER A 760 17.90 22.09 4.14
CA SER A 760 16.50 22.40 3.91
C SER A 760 16.31 23.83 3.36
N MET A 761 15.13 24.08 2.81
CA MET A 761 14.75 25.41 2.32
C MET A 761 13.33 25.81 2.75
N ILE A 762 13.05 27.12 2.67
CA ILE A 762 11.69 27.66 2.70
C ILE A 762 11.41 28.29 1.33
N GLY A 763 10.43 27.71 0.64
CA GLY A 763 9.96 28.13 -0.68
C GLY A 763 8.62 28.85 -0.62
N VAL A 764 8.27 29.54 -1.69
CA VAL A 764 6.95 30.16 -1.88
C VAL A 764 6.45 29.98 -3.32
N ILE A 765 5.18 29.65 -3.45
CA ILE A 765 4.47 29.39 -4.71
C ILE A 765 3.37 30.45 -4.88
N HIS A 766 3.32 31.08 -6.05
CA HIS A 766 2.25 32.02 -6.40
C HIS A 766 1.03 31.24 -6.93
N TYR A 767 -0.01 31.13 -6.11
CA TYR A 767 -1.20 30.29 -6.33
C TYR A 767 -1.79 30.40 -7.74
N ASN A 768 -1.94 31.61 -8.30
CA ASN A 768 -2.58 31.80 -9.61
C ASN A 768 -1.66 31.63 -10.83
N SER A 769 -0.36 31.33 -10.66
CA SER A 769 0.58 31.11 -11.78
C SER A 769 1.54 29.94 -11.61
N HIS A 770 1.48 29.23 -10.48
CA HIS A 770 2.27 28.03 -10.17
C HIS A 770 3.79 28.30 -10.24
N GLN A 771 4.18 29.57 -10.09
CA GLN A 771 5.55 30.02 -10.12
C GLN A 771 6.18 29.92 -8.72
N HIS A 772 7.35 29.29 -8.64
CA HIS A 772 8.12 29.12 -7.41
C HIS A 772 9.21 30.20 -7.24
N LYS A 773 9.54 30.49 -5.97
CA LYS A 773 10.76 31.17 -5.54
C LYS A 773 11.26 30.55 -4.22
N THR A 774 12.56 30.29 -4.12
CA THR A 774 13.23 30.04 -2.82
C THR A 774 13.39 31.36 -2.06
N LEU A 775 12.96 31.41 -0.80
CA LEU A 775 13.11 32.59 0.06
C LEU A 775 14.32 32.50 1.00
N MET A 776 14.57 31.31 1.55
CA MET A 776 15.72 31.01 2.39
C MET A 776 16.19 29.58 2.09
N ASP A 777 17.49 29.40 2.02
CA ASP A 777 18.19 28.13 1.85
C ASP A 777 19.19 27.94 3.01
N ASN A 778 19.97 26.85 2.98
CA ASN A 778 21.01 26.57 3.99
C ASN A 778 20.47 26.47 5.44
N ILE A 779 19.16 26.21 5.61
CA ILE A 779 18.54 25.86 6.90
C ILE A 779 18.91 24.40 7.20
N GLN A 780 19.17 24.01 8.44
CA GLN A 780 19.59 22.62 8.70
C GLN A 780 18.39 21.67 8.48
N TYR A 781 17.33 21.78 9.29
CA TYR A 781 16.12 20.97 9.14
C TYR A 781 14.86 21.85 9.28
N ALA A 782 14.32 22.33 8.15
CA ALA A 782 13.14 23.19 8.15
C ALA A 782 11.86 22.36 8.38
N TYR A 783 11.49 22.07 9.63
CA TYR A 783 10.30 21.24 9.90
C TYR A 783 8.99 21.99 9.62
N SER A 784 8.79 23.15 10.24
CA SER A 784 7.49 23.86 10.22
C SER A 784 7.62 25.36 10.00
N VAL A 785 6.63 25.98 9.35
CA VAL A 785 6.58 27.41 9.02
C VAL A 785 5.20 28.01 9.33
N ALA A 786 5.19 29.18 9.97
CA ALA A 786 3.97 29.93 10.30
C ALA A 786 4.11 31.42 9.95
N LEU A 787 3.00 32.05 9.55
CA LEU A 787 2.98 33.41 9.00
C LEU A 787 2.21 34.38 9.90
N HIS A 788 2.63 35.65 9.91
CA HIS A 788 1.90 36.77 10.49
C HIS A 788 1.75 37.91 9.47
N PRO A 789 0.88 37.77 8.44
CA PRO A 789 0.79 38.76 7.37
C PRO A 789 0.50 40.19 7.84
N PRO A 790 -0.40 40.45 8.82
CA PRO A 790 -0.62 41.80 9.36
C PRO A 790 0.63 42.50 9.93
N LYS A 791 1.66 41.74 10.31
CA LYS A 791 2.96 42.28 10.82
C LYS A 791 4.11 42.12 9.83
N GLY A 792 3.96 41.29 8.80
CA GLY A 792 4.98 41.04 7.79
C GLY A 792 6.12 40.12 8.23
N TYR A 793 5.86 39.23 9.18
CA TYR A 793 6.83 38.23 9.65
C TYR A 793 6.42 36.82 9.23
N MET A 794 7.43 35.98 8.95
CA MET A 794 7.32 34.53 8.99
C MET A 794 8.21 33.98 10.10
N PHE A 795 7.79 32.87 10.70
CA PHE A 795 8.49 32.15 11.74
C PHE A 795 8.69 30.70 11.28
N TRP A 796 9.82 30.09 11.65
CA TRP A 796 10.07 28.70 11.30
C TRP A 796 10.76 27.94 12.44
N ILE A 797 10.63 26.62 12.36
CA ILE A 797 11.38 25.67 13.16
C ILE A 797 12.61 25.21 12.37
N ASP A 798 13.78 25.29 12.98
CA ASP A 798 14.98 24.60 12.52
C ASP A 798 15.30 23.46 13.51
N GLY A 799 15.33 22.22 13.00
CA GLY A 799 15.61 21.00 13.76
C GLY A 799 17.01 20.93 14.35
N ALA A 800 17.88 21.91 14.07
CA ALA A 800 19.03 22.25 14.91
C ALA A 800 18.66 22.65 16.36
N GLY A 801 17.36 22.71 16.72
CA GLY A 801 16.87 23.09 18.04
C GLY A 801 16.66 24.61 18.18
N MET A 802 16.19 25.26 17.11
CA MET A 802 16.06 26.71 17.03
C MET A 802 14.69 27.16 16.50
N VAL A 803 14.26 28.35 16.94
CA VAL A 803 13.07 29.03 16.39
C VAL A 803 13.51 30.31 15.68
N GLY A 804 13.30 30.38 14.37
CA GLY A 804 13.64 31.51 13.53
C GLY A 804 12.47 32.47 13.29
N ARG A 805 12.80 33.73 12.96
CA ARG A 805 11.88 34.75 12.43
C ARG A 805 12.58 35.57 11.35
N ALA A 806 11.91 35.78 10.22
CA ALA A 806 12.33 36.67 9.14
C ALA A 806 11.15 37.53 8.69
N ASN A 807 11.39 38.49 7.81
CA ASN A 807 10.32 39.09 7.02
C ASN A 807 9.75 38.04 6.03
N MET A 808 8.51 38.23 5.56
CA MET A 808 7.89 37.27 4.62
C MET A 808 8.51 37.26 3.20
N ASP A 809 9.60 38.00 2.97
CA ASP A 809 10.43 37.94 1.75
C ASP A 809 11.80 37.26 1.98
N GLY A 810 12.00 36.58 3.10
CA GLY A 810 13.27 35.93 3.47
C GLY A 810 14.32 36.87 4.09
N THR A 811 14.08 38.19 4.08
CA THR A 811 15.08 39.15 4.58
C THR A 811 15.00 39.37 6.10
N ASP A 812 16.08 39.93 6.65
CA ASP A 812 16.29 40.19 8.08
C ASP A 812 16.06 38.94 8.99
N PRO A 813 16.61 37.75 8.66
CA PRO A 813 16.44 36.54 9.48
C PRO A 813 17.15 36.66 10.84
N LEU A 814 16.49 36.15 11.88
CA LEU A 814 16.95 36.15 13.27
C LEU A 814 16.45 34.90 14.00
N PHE A 815 17.33 34.19 14.69
CA PHE A 815 16.93 33.16 15.65
C PHE A 815 16.45 33.81 16.95
N LEU A 816 15.19 33.57 17.33
CA LEU A 816 14.58 34.03 18.58
C LEU A 816 14.89 33.07 19.74
N VAL A 817 15.00 31.77 19.42
CA VAL A 817 15.50 30.72 20.32
C VAL A 817 16.63 30.00 19.59
N ALA A 818 17.79 29.88 20.24
CA ALA A 818 19.00 29.28 19.68
C ALA A 818 19.69 28.26 20.60
N TYR A 819 19.05 27.94 21.74
CA TYR A 819 19.49 26.94 22.72
C TYR A 819 18.34 26.60 23.68
N GLY A 820 18.46 25.50 24.42
CA GLY A 820 17.42 25.08 25.36
C GLY A 820 16.15 24.63 24.66
N MET A 821 16.32 23.81 23.62
CA MET A 821 15.28 22.99 23.01
C MET A 821 15.77 21.54 22.97
N THR A 822 14.82 20.61 22.90
CA THR A 822 14.97 19.16 22.98
C THR A 822 14.71 18.53 21.62
N SER A 823 13.57 18.84 21.00
CA SER A 823 13.24 18.47 19.62
C SER A 823 12.19 19.44 19.09
N ALA A 824 12.56 20.31 18.16
CA ALA A 824 11.66 21.34 17.66
C ALA A 824 10.84 20.78 16.49
N LEU A 825 9.50 20.73 16.61
CA LEU A 825 8.63 20.06 15.63
C LEU A 825 7.74 21.04 14.85
N ALA A 826 6.76 21.66 15.50
CA ALA A 826 5.77 22.52 14.84
C ALA A 826 5.64 23.92 15.46
N ILE A 827 5.13 24.87 14.68
CA ILE A 827 4.96 26.28 15.07
C ILE A 827 3.64 26.86 14.58
N ALA A 828 3.00 27.69 15.39
CA ALA A 828 1.81 28.46 15.02
C ALA A 828 1.83 29.88 15.61
N VAL A 829 1.08 30.79 14.99
CA VAL A 829 1.04 32.21 15.39
C VAL A 829 -0.37 32.63 15.76
N ASP A 830 -0.52 33.26 16.92
CA ASP A 830 -1.71 33.99 17.31
C ASP A 830 -1.60 35.46 16.84
N TYR A 831 -2.19 35.74 15.68
CA TYR A 831 -2.22 37.07 15.09
C TYR A 831 -3.16 38.07 15.80
N LYS A 832 -3.94 37.63 16.80
CA LYS A 832 -4.75 38.51 17.65
C LYS A 832 -4.03 38.89 18.94
N SER A 833 -3.24 37.99 19.52
CA SER A 833 -2.46 38.25 20.76
C SER A 833 -0.98 38.57 20.53
N ASP A 834 -0.51 38.61 19.28
CA ASP A 834 0.88 38.83 18.89
C ASP A 834 1.86 37.85 19.58
N LYS A 835 1.50 36.56 19.55
CA LYS A 835 2.26 35.46 20.15
C LYS A 835 2.61 34.35 19.15
N VAL A 836 3.73 33.71 19.41
CA VAL A 836 4.18 32.47 18.76
C VAL A 836 4.02 31.32 19.76
N TYR A 837 3.51 30.18 19.31
CA TYR A 837 3.42 28.93 20.06
C TYR A 837 4.16 27.84 19.28
N TYR A 838 4.94 26.99 19.94
CA TYR A 838 5.69 25.92 19.28
C TYR A 838 5.83 24.67 20.15
N ILE A 839 6.01 23.52 19.49
CA ILE A 839 6.31 22.24 20.14
C ILE A 839 7.83 22.07 20.29
N ASP A 840 8.23 21.66 21.49
CA ASP A 840 9.59 21.35 21.91
C ASP A 840 9.57 19.98 22.64
N GLY A 841 9.68 18.90 21.88
CA GLY A 841 9.47 17.53 22.33
C GLY A 841 8.06 17.33 22.88
N GLU A 842 7.97 16.97 24.16
CA GLU A 842 6.72 16.74 24.88
C GLU A 842 5.99 18.04 25.29
N ARG A 843 6.57 19.20 24.98
CA ARG A 843 6.22 20.49 25.58
C ARG A 843 5.69 21.48 24.56
N ILE A 844 4.69 22.26 24.95
CA ILE A 844 4.23 23.44 24.21
C ILE A 844 4.76 24.67 24.93
N ASP A 845 5.68 25.39 24.30
CA ASP A 845 6.17 26.69 24.73
C ASP A 845 5.44 27.81 23.95
N TYR A 846 5.44 29.02 24.50
CA TYR A 846 4.98 30.23 23.80
C TYR A 846 5.86 31.44 24.12
N MET A 847 5.89 32.42 23.21
CA MET A 847 6.64 33.67 23.34
C MET A 847 5.98 34.82 22.56
N ASN A 848 6.44 36.05 22.78
CA ASN A 848 6.09 37.21 21.96
C ASN A 848 6.76 37.13 20.57
N LEU A 849 6.30 37.93 19.59
CA LEU A 849 6.89 38.02 18.23
C LEU A 849 8.37 38.45 18.18
N ASP A 850 8.94 38.93 19.29
CA ASP A 850 10.33 39.35 19.44
C ASP A 850 11.20 38.36 20.23
N GLY A 851 10.66 37.19 20.60
CA GLY A 851 11.32 36.21 21.48
C GLY A 851 11.20 36.53 22.97
N GLY A 852 10.64 37.69 23.33
CA GLY A 852 10.40 38.08 24.72
C GLY A 852 9.35 37.18 25.40
N ASN A 853 9.47 37.05 26.73
CA ASN A 853 8.53 36.32 27.58
C ASN A 853 8.26 34.86 27.14
N ARG A 854 9.32 34.11 26.77
CA ARG A 854 9.25 32.65 26.59
C ARG A 854 8.74 31.99 27.89
N GLN A 855 7.66 31.22 27.78
CA GLN A 855 7.08 30.45 28.89
C GLN A 855 6.53 29.11 28.37
N THR A 856 6.54 28.09 29.22
CA THR A 856 5.84 26.83 28.97
C THR A 856 4.35 26.99 29.19
N LEU A 857 3.54 26.55 28.22
CA LEU A 857 2.09 26.45 28.33
C LEU A 857 1.66 25.10 28.90
N HIS A 858 2.19 24.01 28.35
CA HIS A 858 1.73 22.64 28.63
C HIS A 858 2.87 21.63 28.40
N MET A 859 2.78 20.45 29.02
CA MET A 859 3.71 19.34 28.82
C MET A 859 2.93 18.03 28.90
N ASN A 860 3.13 17.14 27.92
CA ASN A 860 2.41 15.87 27.78
C ASN A 860 3.36 14.78 27.29
N GLN A 861 3.87 13.98 28.22
CA GLN A 861 4.95 13.02 28.00
C GLN A 861 4.53 11.72 27.29
N VAL A 862 3.23 11.57 26.98
CA VAL A 862 2.65 10.31 26.47
C VAL A 862 1.69 10.53 25.29
N ALA A 863 1.84 11.67 24.59
CA ALA A 863 1.05 12.03 23.41
C ALA A 863 1.82 11.94 22.09
N GLY A 864 3.12 12.30 22.07
CA GLY A 864 3.87 12.49 20.83
C GLY A 864 3.28 13.64 20.01
N LEU A 865 3.41 14.88 20.48
CA LEU A 865 2.76 16.04 19.87
C LEU A 865 3.34 16.31 18.47
N SER A 866 2.53 16.10 17.41
CA SER A 866 2.98 16.24 16.02
C SER A 866 2.93 17.70 15.54
N HIS A 867 1.74 18.30 15.59
CA HIS A 867 1.50 19.64 15.08
C HIS A 867 0.54 20.43 15.97
N LEU A 868 0.50 21.76 15.82
CA LEU A 868 -0.41 22.62 16.59
C LEU A 868 -1.10 23.68 15.74
N GLY A 869 -2.33 24.02 16.14
CA GLY A 869 -3.14 25.10 15.59
C GLY A 869 -3.70 25.99 16.70
N VAL A 870 -4.03 27.24 16.38
CA VAL A 870 -4.39 28.25 17.39
C VAL A 870 -5.71 28.94 17.03
N ALA A 871 -6.75 28.78 17.86
CA ALA A 871 -8.06 29.39 17.62
C ALA A 871 -8.82 29.72 18.92
N GLY A 872 -9.46 30.90 18.97
CA GLY A 872 -10.13 31.42 20.17
C GLY A 872 -9.18 31.49 21.38
N GLU A 873 -9.64 31.04 22.54
CA GLU A 873 -8.84 30.93 23.78
C GLU A 873 -8.02 29.63 23.88
N TYR A 874 -7.86 28.88 22.79
CA TYR A 874 -7.32 27.52 22.80
C TYR A 874 -6.16 27.31 21.81
N VAL A 875 -5.27 26.39 22.20
CA VAL A 875 -4.37 25.67 21.29
C VAL A 875 -4.98 24.29 21.05
N TYR A 876 -4.90 23.82 19.81
CA TYR A 876 -5.32 22.47 19.41
C TYR A 876 -4.10 21.73 18.87
N CYS A 877 -3.90 20.47 19.25
CA CYS A 877 -2.75 19.69 18.85
C CYS A 877 -3.16 18.33 18.31
N THR A 878 -2.52 17.92 17.22
CA THR A 878 -2.43 16.52 16.82
C THR A 878 -1.34 15.85 17.65
N ALA A 879 -1.51 14.55 17.85
CA ALA A 879 -0.67 13.73 18.69
C ALA A 879 -0.57 12.36 18.03
N ALA A 880 0.62 11.99 17.56
CA ALA A 880 0.85 10.79 16.78
C ALA A 880 0.34 9.52 17.49
N TYR A 881 0.40 9.51 18.83
CA TYR A 881 0.10 8.34 19.66
C TYR A 881 -1.31 8.41 20.30
N LYS A 882 -2.21 9.21 19.72
CA LYS A 882 -3.61 9.39 20.16
C LYS A 882 -4.59 9.39 18.98
N GLN A 883 -5.84 9.03 19.28
CA GLN A 883 -6.96 8.93 18.34
C GLN A 883 -7.89 10.17 18.44
N GLU A 884 -7.33 11.33 18.80
CA GLU A 884 -8.06 12.56 19.11
C GLU A 884 -7.22 13.82 18.87
N ILE A 885 -7.89 14.95 18.64
CA ILE A 885 -7.25 16.28 18.66
C ILE A 885 -7.31 16.82 20.09
N LEU A 886 -6.14 16.96 20.72
CA LEU A 886 -6.00 17.55 22.05
C LEU A 886 -6.35 19.03 22.01
N LYS A 887 -6.99 19.55 23.07
CA LYS A 887 -7.38 20.96 23.20
C LYS A 887 -6.92 21.52 24.53
N ILE A 888 -6.16 22.61 24.51
CA ILE A 888 -5.47 23.17 25.68
C ILE A 888 -5.82 24.67 25.82
N HIS A 889 -6.12 25.11 27.03
CA HIS A 889 -6.53 26.50 27.30
C HIS A 889 -5.33 27.45 27.45
N LYS A 890 -5.26 28.50 26.62
CA LYS A 890 -4.08 29.39 26.43
C LYS A 890 -3.55 30.08 27.69
N THR A 891 -4.40 30.31 28.68
CA THR A 891 -4.03 31.09 29.88
C THR A 891 -3.80 30.24 31.13
N THR A 892 -4.11 28.94 31.09
CA THR A 892 -4.03 28.04 32.24
C THR A 892 -3.20 26.79 31.99
N GLY A 893 -2.90 26.46 30.73
CA GLY A 893 -2.16 25.25 30.36
C GLY A 893 -2.94 23.94 30.56
N LEU A 894 -4.22 24.02 30.92
CA LEU A 894 -5.04 22.83 31.20
C LEU A 894 -5.60 22.23 29.92
N LEU A 895 -5.53 20.90 29.83
CA LEU A 895 -6.20 20.09 28.81
C LEU A 895 -7.73 20.11 29.04
N VAL A 896 -8.50 20.23 27.96
CA VAL A 896 -9.96 20.14 27.96
C VAL A 896 -10.34 18.70 27.61
N THR A 897 -10.46 17.85 28.62
CA THR A 897 -10.74 16.41 28.46
C THR A 897 -12.09 16.14 27.77
N ASP A 898 -13.11 16.96 28.06
CA ASP A 898 -14.45 16.83 27.49
C ASP A 898 -14.59 17.66 26.19
N TRP A 899 -13.62 17.57 25.27
CA TRP A 899 -13.65 18.28 23.98
C TRP A 899 -13.99 17.39 22.78
N MET A 900 -13.34 16.23 22.74
CA MET A 900 -13.42 15.18 21.73
C MET A 900 -13.16 13.88 22.48
N SER A 901 -13.89 12.82 22.17
CA SER A 901 -13.55 11.47 22.63
C SER A 901 -12.61 10.81 21.60
N PRO A 902 -11.71 9.90 22.01
CA PRO A 902 -10.94 9.08 21.09
C PRO A 902 -11.86 8.37 20.09
N VAL A 903 -11.63 8.57 18.79
CA VAL A 903 -12.34 7.91 17.71
C VAL A 903 -11.48 6.75 17.23
N THR A 904 -11.79 5.53 17.65
CA THR A 904 -10.92 4.35 17.47
C THR A 904 -10.50 4.12 16.02
N GLU A 905 -11.33 4.49 15.05
CA GLU A 905 -11.06 4.41 13.63
C GLU A 905 -9.92 5.33 13.15
N LEU A 906 -9.60 6.44 13.85
CA LEU A 906 -8.53 7.35 13.43
C LEU A 906 -7.12 6.76 13.63
N GLY A 907 -6.30 6.87 12.59
CA GLY A 907 -4.87 6.53 12.58
C GLY A 907 -4.01 7.62 13.21
N ARG A 908 -2.74 7.70 12.79
CA ARG A 908 -1.73 8.66 13.24
C ARG A 908 -2.02 10.03 12.65
N LEU A 909 -2.46 10.97 13.50
CA LEU A 909 -2.76 12.33 13.07
C LEU A 909 -1.47 13.17 12.98
N GLU A 910 -1.14 13.69 11.79
CA GLU A 910 0.07 14.47 11.54
C GLU A 910 -0.16 15.98 11.62
N THR A 911 -0.43 16.66 10.49
CA THR A 911 -0.64 18.11 10.49
C THR A 911 -2.07 18.51 10.83
N ILE A 912 -2.22 19.73 11.37
CA ILE A 912 -3.52 20.32 11.70
C ILE A 912 -3.62 21.78 11.24
N THR A 913 -4.64 22.06 10.43
CA THR A 913 -5.04 23.42 10.02
C THR A 913 -6.43 23.74 10.57
N LEU A 914 -6.61 24.91 11.19
CA LEU A 914 -7.89 25.32 11.78
C LEU A 914 -8.59 26.37 10.92
N TYR A 915 -9.89 26.20 10.69
CA TYR A 915 -10.74 27.20 10.04
C TYR A 915 -11.92 27.60 10.93
N ASP A 916 -12.10 28.92 11.07
CA ASP A 916 -13.20 29.56 11.81
C ASP A 916 -13.76 30.72 10.97
N LYS A 917 -14.92 30.49 10.36
CA LYS A 917 -15.66 31.45 9.52
C LYS A 917 -16.14 32.71 10.26
N SER A 918 -16.18 32.69 11.59
CA SER A 918 -16.53 33.87 12.40
C SER A 918 -15.35 34.84 12.58
N VAL A 919 -14.14 34.40 12.25
CA VAL A 919 -12.91 35.19 12.40
C VAL A 919 -12.41 35.71 11.06
N ALA A 920 -12.24 37.03 10.98
CA ALA A 920 -11.65 37.68 9.82
C ALA A 920 -10.19 37.22 9.61
N LEU A 921 -9.86 36.84 8.37
CA LEU A 921 -8.54 36.33 8.00
C LEU A 921 -7.42 37.38 8.23
N PRO A 922 -6.22 36.95 8.66
CA PRO A 922 -5.10 37.86 8.92
C PRO A 922 -4.45 38.32 7.61
N VAL A 923 -4.89 39.47 7.09
CA VAL A 923 -4.39 40.04 5.82
C VAL A 923 -3.51 41.29 6.02
N HIS A 924 -2.49 41.42 5.18
CA HIS A 924 -1.64 42.59 5.10
C HIS A 924 -2.26 43.65 4.17
N GLN A 925 -2.64 44.80 4.74
CA GLN A 925 -3.39 45.88 4.06
C GLN A 925 -2.82 46.33 2.71
N LYS A 926 -1.49 46.26 2.51
CA LYS A 926 -0.86 46.65 1.24
C LYS A 926 -0.76 45.52 0.23
N CYS A 927 -0.70 44.25 0.62
CA CYS A 927 -0.68 43.15 -0.36
C CYS A 927 -2.09 42.74 -0.80
N SER A 928 -3.07 42.81 0.11
CA SER A 928 -4.49 42.48 -0.15
C SER A 928 -5.22 43.43 -1.10
N VAL A 929 -4.55 44.45 -1.63
CA VAL A 929 -5.09 45.36 -2.65
C VAL A 929 -4.17 45.33 -3.87
N ASN A 930 -4.68 44.85 -5.01
CA ASN A 930 -3.98 44.79 -6.29
C ASN A 930 -2.56 44.18 -6.21
N ASN A 931 -2.39 43.11 -5.40
CA ASN A 931 -1.12 42.43 -5.14
C ASN A 931 0.00 43.41 -4.75
N GLY A 932 -0.32 44.46 -3.97
CA GLY A 932 0.61 45.53 -3.60
C GLY A 932 1.28 46.27 -4.76
N LEU A 933 0.69 46.22 -5.96
CA LEU A 933 1.26 46.74 -7.20
C LEU A 933 2.54 46.00 -7.65
N CYS A 934 2.70 44.73 -7.23
CA CYS A 934 3.74 43.81 -7.68
C CYS A 934 3.26 42.99 -8.88
N SER A 935 4.18 42.56 -9.76
CA SER A 935 3.85 41.75 -10.94
C SER A 935 3.57 40.28 -10.65
N THR A 936 4.12 39.76 -9.55
CA THR A 936 4.11 38.33 -9.25
C THR A 936 3.94 38.11 -7.75
N PHE A 937 5.00 38.21 -6.95
CA PHE A 937 4.86 38.10 -5.50
C PHE A 937 4.76 39.48 -4.84
N CYS A 938 3.79 39.65 -3.95
CA CYS A 938 3.81 40.69 -2.91
C CYS A 938 4.16 40.03 -1.58
N PHE A 939 5.17 40.57 -0.89
CA PHE A 939 5.59 40.05 0.40
C PHE A 939 5.36 41.10 1.49
N PRO A 940 4.50 40.83 2.48
CA PRO A 940 4.32 41.67 3.66
C PRO A 940 5.63 41.91 4.41
N ARG A 941 5.86 43.14 4.91
CA ARG A 941 7.02 43.52 5.73
C ARG A 941 6.61 44.39 6.92
N PRO A 942 7.43 44.44 8.00
CA PRO A 942 7.17 45.24 9.19
C PRO A 942 6.90 46.72 8.94
N ASN A 943 6.22 47.35 9.90
CA ASN A 943 5.77 48.75 9.82
C ASN A 943 4.78 49.02 8.66
N ASN A 944 3.94 48.03 8.32
CA ASN A 944 3.00 48.07 7.19
C ASN A 944 3.75 48.43 5.89
N GLN A 945 4.79 47.67 5.56
CA GLN A 945 5.57 47.80 4.32
C GLN A 945 5.39 46.55 3.46
N ARG A 946 5.83 46.59 2.20
CA ARG A 946 5.85 45.39 1.35
C ARG A 946 6.97 45.48 0.33
N SER A 947 7.64 44.35 0.08
CA SER A 947 8.52 44.15 -1.06
C SER A 947 7.75 43.45 -2.20
N CYS A 948 8.33 43.46 -3.40
CA CYS A 948 7.86 42.66 -4.53
C CYS A 948 8.92 41.61 -4.86
N GLY A 949 8.49 40.38 -5.08
CA GLY A 949 9.36 39.26 -5.44
C GLY A 949 9.12 38.76 -6.86
N CYS A 950 10.12 38.06 -7.39
CA CYS A 950 10.11 37.47 -8.71
C CYS A 950 10.42 35.96 -8.68
N PRO A 951 9.85 35.18 -9.61
CA PRO A 951 10.12 33.74 -9.73
C PRO A 951 11.61 33.42 -9.87
N GLU A 952 11.95 32.16 -9.67
CA GLU A 952 13.34 31.75 -9.68
C GLU A 952 14.03 32.02 -11.04
N GLY A 953 15.25 32.55 -10.98
CA GLY A 953 15.98 33.05 -12.16
C GLY A 953 15.46 34.35 -12.80
N VAL A 954 14.37 34.97 -12.31
CA VAL A 954 13.80 36.21 -12.88
C VAL A 954 14.16 37.44 -12.05
N SER A 955 14.83 38.42 -12.68
CA SER A 955 15.21 39.68 -12.00
C SER A 955 14.05 40.66 -11.81
N LEU A 956 14.01 41.31 -10.64
CA LEU A 956 13.17 42.48 -10.37
C LEU A 956 13.73 43.74 -11.06
N MET A 957 12.87 44.54 -11.68
CA MET A 957 13.24 45.77 -12.37
C MET A 957 13.42 46.95 -11.41
N ALA A 958 14.04 48.03 -11.91
CA ALA A 958 14.34 49.24 -11.14
C ALA A 958 13.11 49.98 -10.57
N ASP A 959 11.89 49.64 -11.01
CA ASP A 959 10.63 50.15 -10.42
C ASP A 959 10.25 49.49 -9.08
N GLN A 960 11.00 48.47 -8.65
CA GLN A 960 10.76 47.67 -7.43
C GLN A 960 9.34 47.08 -7.37
N ARG A 961 8.81 46.73 -8.55
CA ARG A 961 7.44 46.21 -8.75
C ARG A 961 7.34 45.14 -9.82
N THR A 962 8.07 45.29 -10.93
CA THR A 962 7.91 44.49 -12.13
C THR A 962 9.04 43.49 -12.29
N CYS A 963 8.71 42.22 -12.49
CA CYS A 963 9.66 41.18 -12.87
C CYS A 963 9.95 41.24 -14.38
N SER A 964 11.21 40.99 -14.75
CA SER A 964 11.67 41.03 -16.14
C SER A 964 10.78 40.17 -17.05
N GLY A 965 10.29 40.75 -18.14
CA GLY A 965 9.43 40.08 -19.11
C GLY A 965 7.93 40.09 -18.80
N VAL A 966 7.48 40.48 -17.60
CA VAL A 966 6.03 40.56 -17.31
C VAL A 966 5.43 41.82 -17.97
N PRO A 967 4.46 41.68 -18.89
CA PRO A 967 3.92 42.81 -19.63
C PRO A 967 2.88 43.60 -18.82
N LYS A 968 2.60 44.83 -19.26
CA LYS A 968 1.57 45.72 -18.72
C LYS A 968 0.74 46.34 -19.84
N CYS A 969 -0.53 46.61 -19.55
CA CYS A 969 -1.31 47.59 -20.31
C CYS A 969 -0.68 48.98 -20.22
N SER A 970 -0.88 49.81 -21.25
CA SER A 970 -0.41 51.21 -21.23
C SER A 970 -1.00 51.97 -20.05
N MET A 971 -0.15 52.56 -19.21
CA MET A 971 -0.59 53.36 -18.07
C MET A 971 -1.07 54.78 -18.46
N ALA A 972 -0.97 55.14 -19.75
CA ALA A 972 -1.40 56.44 -20.26
C ALA A 972 -2.83 56.37 -20.81
N ILE A 973 -3.74 57.15 -20.22
CA ILE A 973 -5.09 57.41 -20.74
C ILE A 973 -5.11 58.77 -21.43
N LYS A 974 -5.77 58.84 -22.59
CA LYS A 974 -5.93 60.11 -23.31
C LYS A 974 -6.92 61.00 -22.56
N HIS A 975 -6.49 62.21 -22.22
CA HIS A 975 -7.27 63.18 -21.42
C HIS A 975 -7.68 62.71 -20.01
N GLY A 976 -6.94 61.75 -19.44
CA GLY A 976 -7.13 61.31 -18.05
C GLY A 976 -5.89 60.61 -17.49
N LYS A 977 -6.05 60.04 -16.30
CA LYS A 977 -5.05 59.19 -15.62
C LYS A 977 -5.72 57.95 -15.03
N LEU A 978 -4.94 56.89 -14.83
CA LEU A 978 -5.32 55.78 -13.95
C LEU A 978 -5.14 56.20 -12.48
N SER A 979 -5.78 55.47 -11.56
CA SER A 979 -5.51 55.56 -10.13
C SER A 979 -4.06 55.19 -9.81
N ASP A 980 -3.46 55.84 -8.81
CA ASP A 980 -2.11 55.52 -8.32
C ASP A 980 -2.02 54.11 -7.68
N LEU A 981 -3.17 53.48 -7.41
CA LEU A 981 -3.31 52.07 -7.01
C LEU A 981 -3.52 51.11 -8.20
N CYS A 982 -3.38 51.57 -9.45
CA CYS A 982 -3.40 50.72 -10.63
C CYS A 982 -2.04 50.04 -10.83
N SER A 983 -2.04 48.70 -10.96
CA SER A 983 -0.81 47.93 -11.16
C SER A 983 -0.45 47.74 -12.64
N GLY A 984 -1.46 47.71 -13.52
CA GLY A 984 -1.31 47.67 -14.98
C GLY A 984 -1.04 46.28 -15.56
N TYR A 985 -0.87 45.26 -14.74
CA TYR A 985 -0.66 43.87 -15.18
C TYR A 985 -1.94 43.24 -15.75
N VAL A 986 -1.79 42.19 -16.54
CA VAL A 986 -2.91 41.38 -17.05
C VAL A 986 -3.84 40.94 -15.91
N ASN A 987 -5.15 40.97 -16.17
CA ASN A 987 -6.26 40.74 -15.24
C ASN A 987 -6.35 41.69 -14.03
N SER A 988 -5.46 42.68 -13.89
CA SER A 988 -5.65 43.75 -12.90
C SER A 988 -6.82 44.66 -13.26
N THR A 989 -7.55 45.12 -12.24
CA THR A 989 -8.65 46.09 -12.40
C THR A 989 -8.26 47.45 -11.84
N CYS A 990 -8.57 48.51 -12.60
CA CYS A 990 -8.14 49.86 -12.30
C CYS A 990 -9.27 50.89 -12.45
N ASP A 991 -9.37 51.76 -11.46
CA ASP A 991 -10.12 53.00 -11.54
C ASP A 991 -9.35 54.04 -12.36
N TYR A 992 -10.08 54.93 -13.06
CA TYR A 992 -9.50 56.03 -13.82
C TYR A 992 -10.21 57.36 -13.52
N GLU A 993 -9.55 58.48 -13.83
CA GLU A 993 -10.06 59.84 -13.66
C GLU A 993 -9.78 60.65 -14.94
N CYS A 994 -10.73 61.50 -15.35
CA CYS A 994 -10.54 62.41 -16.48
C CYS A 994 -10.02 63.77 -16.01
N TYR A 995 -9.20 64.43 -16.82
CA TYR A 995 -8.70 65.77 -16.50
C TYR A 995 -9.82 66.83 -16.57
N PRO A 996 -9.69 67.96 -15.86
CA PRO A 996 -10.67 69.05 -15.91
C PRO A 996 -11.03 69.46 -17.34
N GLY A 997 -12.32 69.60 -17.62
CA GLY A 997 -12.85 69.84 -18.96
C GLY A 997 -13.26 68.57 -19.73
N TYR A 998 -13.00 67.37 -19.20
CA TYR A 998 -13.38 66.09 -19.80
C TYR A 998 -14.28 65.28 -18.86
N LEU A 999 -15.19 64.48 -19.43
CA LEU A 999 -16.15 63.62 -18.73
C LEU A 999 -15.82 62.14 -18.99
N LYS A 1000 -16.12 61.29 -18.00
CA LYS A 1000 -16.03 59.83 -18.15
C LYS A 1000 -17.09 59.35 -19.13
N THR A 1001 -16.65 58.68 -20.20
CA THR A 1001 -17.56 58.09 -21.20
C THR A 1001 -18.20 56.78 -20.71
N LEU A 1002 -17.59 56.12 -19.72
CA LEU A 1002 -18.06 54.86 -19.12
C LEU A 1002 -17.99 54.89 -17.58
N THR A 1003 -18.88 54.15 -16.93
CA THR A 1003 -18.92 53.98 -15.47
C THR A 1003 -18.49 52.57 -15.07
N GLY A 1004 -17.41 52.44 -14.29
CA GLY A 1004 -16.86 51.17 -13.82
C GLY A 1004 -15.33 51.20 -13.75
N LYS A 1005 -14.73 50.03 -13.53
CA LYS A 1005 -13.28 49.82 -13.62
C LYS A 1005 -12.89 49.28 -14.99
N LEU A 1006 -11.66 49.57 -15.39
CA LEU A 1006 -11.03 48.98 -16.57
C LEU A 1006 -10.28 47.72 -16.15
N THR A 1007 -10.38 46.65 -16.93
CA THR A 1007 -9.55 45.44 -16.75
C THR A 1007 -8.49 45.38 -17.84
N CYS A 1008 -7.25 45.05 -17.48
CA CYS A 1008 -6.20 44.80 -18.47
C CYS A 1008 -6.33 43.37 -19.01
N ASN A 1009 -6.45 43.17 -20.32
CA ASN A 1009 -6.54 41.82 -20.91
C ASN A 1009 -5.19 41.29 -21.40
N ASP A 1010 -5.15 40.01 -21.81
CA ASP A 1010 -3.93 39.33 -22.29
C ASP A 1010 -3.33 39.97 -23.55
N HIS A 1011 -4.13 40.75 -24.28
CA HIS A 1011 -3.72 41.53 -25.44
C HIS A 1011 -3.17 42.92 -25.06
N LEU A 1012 -2.95 43.18 -23.77
CA LEU A 1012 -2.42 44.43 -23.20
C LEU A 1012 -3.29 45.68 -23.47
N ASN A 1013 -4.60 45.47 -23.63
CA ASN A 1013 -5.59 46.52 -23.80
C ASN A 1013 -6.49 46.65 -22.56
N TRP A 1014 -6.87 47.88 -22.22
CA TRP A 1014 -7.90 48.16 -21.22
C TRP A 1014 -9.29 47.91 -21.83
N VAL A 1015 -10.08 47.04 -21.19
CA VAL A 1015 -11.43 46.67 -21.64
C VAL A 1015 -12.46 46.79 -20.51
N GLN A 1016 -13.74 46.91 -20.88
CA GLN A 1016 -14.85 46.94 -19.92
C GLN A 1016 -16.12 46.34 -20.56
N GLN A 1017 -16.35 45.04 -20.33
CA GLN A 1017 -17.48 44.21 -20.84
C GLN A 1017 -17.59 44.08 -22.38
N THR A 1018 -17.14 45.07 -23.14
CA THR A 1018 -16.79 44.99 -24.57
C THR A 1018 -15.43 45.64 -24.80
N SER A 1019 -14.88 45.55 -26.03
CA SER A 1019 -13.66 46.25 -26.41
C SER A 1019 -13.90 47.76 -26.52
N VAL A 1020 -13.16 48.55 -25.76
CA VAL A 1020 -13.27 50.01 -25.71
C VAL A 1020 -12.00 50.63 -26.27
N ASP A 1021 -12.12 51.65 -27.12
CA ASP A 1021 -10.96 52.48 -27.47
C ASP A 1021 -10.56 53.33 -26.26
N VAL A 1022 -9.38 53.05 -25.71
CA VAL A 1022 -8.76 53.76 -24.56
C VAL A 1022 -8.66 55.27 -24.83
N ASN A 1023 -8.62 55.70 -26.10
CA ASN A 1023 -8.60 57.11 -26.49
C ASN A 1023 -9.95 57.83 -26.33
N MET A 1024 -11.05 57.10 -26.09
CA MET A 1024 -12.41 57.65 -25.94
C MET A 1024 -12.93 57.61 -24.50
N LEU A 1025 -12.15 57.11 -23.52
CA LEU A 1025 -12.55 57.01 -22.12
C LEU A 1025 -12.89 58.36 -21.46
N CYS A 1026 -12.23 59.43 -21.91
CA CYS A 1026 -12.42 60.79 -21.44
C CYS A 1026 -12.76 61.71 -22.62
N THR A 1027 -14.03 62.08 -22.75
CA THR A 1027 -14.54 62.92 -23.85
C THR A 1027 -14.71 64.38 -23.41
N PRO A 1028 -14.55 65.38 -24.30
CA PRO A 1028 -14.70 66.79 -23.92
C PRO A 1028 -16.09 67.09 -23.35
N SER A 1029 -16.14 67.83 -22.25
CA SER A 1029 -17.41 68.29 -21.66
C SER A 1029 -18.14 69.24 -22.62
N PRO A 1030 -19.43 69.03 -22.93
CA PRO A 1030 -20.17 69.89 -23.85
C PRO A 1030 -20.30 71.36 -23.41
N ASN A 1031 -20.09 71.65 -22.11
CA ASN A 1031 -20.29 72.95 -21.50
C ASN A 1031 -18.96 73.61 -21.08
N VAL A 1032 -18.06 73.85 -22.04
CA VAL A 1032 -16.85 74.67 -21.83
C VAL A 1032 -16.77 75.77 -22.90
N ASP A 1033 -16.80 77.02 -22.43
CA ASP A 1033 -16.80 78.25 -23.24
C ASP A 1033 -15.47 78.42 -24.02
N PRO A 1034 -15.45 78.87 -25.29
CA PRO A 1034 -14.29 78.72 -26.18
C PRO A 1034 -13.18 79.77 -25.97
N LEU A 1035 -12.90 80.14 -24.71
CA LEU A 1035 -12.02 81.27 -24.34
C LEU A 1035 -10.69 80.90 -23.65
N HIS A 1036 -10.23 79.65 -23.74
CA HIS A 1036 -8.85 79.28 -23.37
C HIS A 1036 -8.08 78.52 -24.48
N ARG A 1037 -7.91 79.18 -25.65
CA ARG A 1037 -6.80 78.87 -26.58
C ARG A 1037 -5.69 79.92 -26.47
N LYS A 1038 -4.72 79.71 -25.58
CA LYS A 1038 -3.31 80.21 -25.62
C LYS A 1038 -2.58 79.94 -24.30
N ALA A 1039 -1.72 78.93 -24.27
CA ALA A 1039 -0.53 78.85 -23.40
C ALA A 1039 0.24 77.52 -23.63
N GLU A 1040 0.80 77.29 -24.82
CA GLU A 1040 1.96 76.38 -24.99
C GLU A 1040 2.56 76.51 -26.40
N SER A 1041 3.43 77.51 -26.56
CA SER A 1041 4.31 77.66 -27.72
C SER A 1041 5.49 78.55 -27.34
N GLN A 1042 6.72 78.09 -27.58
CA GLN A 1042 8.01 78.77 -27.37
C GLN A 1042 8.52 78.91 -25.92
N GLN A 1043 9.25 77.89 -25.45
CA GLN A 1043 10.49 78.06 -24.68
C GLN A 1043 11.32 76.75 -24.82
N SER A 1044 12.57 76.71 -25.28
CA SER A 1044 13.41 77.75 -25.92
C SER A 1044 14.51 77.11 -26.79
N ASP A 1045 14.90 77.75 -27.89
CA ASP A 1045 16.13 77.41 -28.64
C ASP A 1045 17.40 77.73 -27.83
N GLY A 1046 18.51 77.01 -28.10
CA GLY A 1046 19.67 76.97 -27.21
C GLY A 1046 21.06 76.74 -27.84
N SER A 1047 21.32 77.31 -29.02
CA SER A 1047 22.66 77.46 -29.66
C SER A 1047 23.49 76.21 -30.03
N ILE A 1048 23.95 76.17 -31.28
CA ILE A 1048 25.03 75.28 -31.76
C ILE A 1048 26.36 76.06 -31.74
N SER A 1049 27.45 75.45 -31.27
CA SER A 1049 28.83 75.92 -31.53
C SER A 1049 29.76 74.74 -31.86
N SER A 1050 30.66 74.91 -32.81
CA SER A 1050 31.34 73.81 -33.52
C SER A 1050 32.72 73.41 -32.99
N GLY A 1051 32.97 72.11 -32.87
CA GLY A 1051 34.30 71.51 -32.71
C GLY A 1051 34.21 70.07 -32.17
N THR A 1052 34.93 69.06 -32.68
CA THR A 1052 35.91 69.03 -33.80
C THR A 1052 35.81 67.72 -34.60
N PHE A 1053 36.06 67.80 -35.92
CA PHE A 1053 36.24 66.63 -36.78
C PHE A 1053 37.64 66.02 -36.55
N ALA A 1054 37.73 64.81 -35.99
CA ALA A 1054 38.96 63.99 -35.99
C ALA A 1054 38.74 62.50 -35.65
N ALA A 1055 37.90 62.18 -34.67
CA ALA A 1055 37.95 60.86 -33.99
C ALA A 1055 37.17 59.72 -34.67
N THR A 1056 36.13 60.01 -35.46
CA THR A 1056 35.14 59.02 -35.90
C THR A 1056 35.63 58.04 -36.97
N ILE A 1057 36.59 58.43 -37.81
CA ILE A 1057 37.04 57.59 -38.94
C ILE A 1057 37.84 56.36 -38.46
N ILE A 1058 38.63 56.49 -37.39
CA ILE A 1058 39.43 55.37 -36.86
C ILE A 1058 38.53 54.29 -36.24
N VAL A 1059 37.48 54.68 -35.52
CA VAL A 1059 36.53 53.74 -34.89
C VAL A 1059 35.80 52.91 -35.94
N ILE A 1060 35.36 53.52 -37.05
CA ILE A 1060 34.65 52.83 -38.13
C ILE A 1060 35.54 51.73 -38.77
N ILE A 1061 36.84 52.01 -38.97
CA ILE A 1061 37.79 51.03 -39.54
C ILE A 1061 37.99 49.84 -38.59
N ILE A 1062 38.14 50.09 -37.28
CA ILE A 1062 38.28 49.03 -36.27
C ILE A 1062 37.02 48.15 -36.21
N VAL A 1063 35.83 48.76 -36.20
CA VAL A 1063 34.55 48.03 -36.21
C VAL A 1063 34.41 47.17 -37.48
N PHE A 1064 34.82 47.67 -38.64
CA PHE A 1064 34.76 46.89 -39.89
C PHE A 1064 35.68 45.65 -39.87
N ILE A 1065 36.89 45.78 -39.30
CA ILE A 1065 37.83 44.65 -39.15
C ILE A 1065 37.26 43.60 -38.18
N VAL A 1066 36.68 44.03 -37.05
CA VAL A 1066 36.04 43.12 -36.08
C VAL A 1066 34.86 42.38 -36.71
N ILE A 1067 34.01 43.06 -37.49
CA ILE A 1067 32.88 42.42 -38.19
C ILE A 1067 33.37 41.37 -39.20
N ILE A 1068 34.46 41.63 -39.93
CA ILE A 1068 35.05 40.65 -40.87
C ILE A 1068 35.58 39.42 -40.11
N VAL A 1069 36.27 39.61 -38.98
CA VAL A 1069 36.75 38.49 -38.15
C VAL A 1069 35.60 37.65 -37.60
N ILE A 1070 34.51 38.29 -37.13
CA ILE A 1070 33.30 37.60 -36.66
C ILE A 1070 32.63 36.83 -37.81
N LEU A 1071 32.52 37.39 -39.00
CA LEU A 1071 31.95 36.70 -40.17
C LEU A 1071 32.79 35.48 -40.59
N VAL A 1072 34.11 35.58 -40.58
CA VAL A 1072 35.01 34.44 -40.84
C VAL A 1072 34.85 33.36 -39.75
N TYR A 1073 34.74 33.74 -38.48
CA TYR A 1073 34.50 32.79 -37.38
C TYR A 1073 33.13 32.10 -37.49
N VAL A 1074 32.08 32.83 -37.85
CA VAL A 1074 30.73 32.27 -38.08
C VAL A 1074 30.72 31.33 -39.28
N MET A 1075 31.39 31.68 -40.39
CA MET A 1075 31.54 30.80 -41.55
C MET A 1075 32.37 29.54 -41.23
N TYR A 1076 33.36 29.64 -40.35
CA TYR A 1076 34.13 28.49 -39.85
C TYR A 1076 33.26 27.55 -38.99
N LYS A 1077 32.51 28.09 -38.01
CA LYS A 1077 31.60 27.27 -37.17
C LYS A 1077 30.43 26.66 -37.94
N ARG A 1078 29.94 27.30 -39.02
CA ARG A 1078 28.86 26.75 -39.86
C ARG A 1078 29.22 25.49 -40.66
N ARG A 1079 30.46 25.00 -40.59
CA ARG A 1079 30.93 23.80 -41.28
C ARG A 1079 30.95 22.52 -40.43
N ILE A 1080 30.54 22.59 -39.16
CA ILE A 1080 30.60 21.45 -38.21
C ILE A 1080 29.21 21.05 -37.65
N VAL A 1081 28.20 21.92 -37.69
CA VAL A 1081 26.86 21.62 -37.15
C VAL A 1081 25.78 21.69 -38.24
N THR A 1082 25.76 20.66 -39.09
CA THR A 1082 24.62 20.30 -39.94
C THR A 1082 24.47 18.78 -39.98
N ASN A 1083 23.77 18.23 -38.98
CA ASN A 1083 22.98 16.99 -39.08
C ASN A 1083 22.15 16.81 -37.80
N MET A 1084 20.94 16.24 -37.95
CA MET A 1084 19.92 16.01 -36.89
C MET A 1084 19.37 17.31 -36.27
N PHE A 1085 18.07 17.63 -36.29
CA PHE A 1085 16.87 16.79 -36.35
C PHE A 1085 15.80 17.30 -37.34
N SER A 1086 14.90 16.42 -37.80
CA SER A 1086 13.66 16.84 -38.47
C SER A 1086 12.48 15.86 -38.26
N HIS A 1087 11.48 16.34 -37.53
CA HIS A 1087 10.03 16.11 -37.61
C HIS A 1087 9.44 14.87 -38.33
N ALA A 1088 8.82 14.00 -37.51
CA ALA A 1088 7.40 13.59 -37.55
C ALA A 1088 6.75 12.84 -38.75
N LYS A 1089 6.20 11.66 -38.41
CA LYS A 1089 4.89 11.05 -38.81
C LYS A 1089 4.66 10.39 -40.20
N PHE A 1090 4.17 9.14 -40.09
CA PHE A 1090 3.23 8.39 -40.96
C PHE A 1090 3.67 7.76 -42.32
N VAL A 1091 3.62 6.41 -42.32
CA VAL A 1091 2.93 5.52 -43.30
C VAL A 1091 3.61 5.06 -44.62
N ASN A 1092 3.44 3.75 -44.84
CA ASN A 1092 3.61 2.92 -46.06
C ASN A 1092 5.00 2.48 -46.56
N SER A 1093 5.09 1.15 -46.74
CA SER A 1093 6.03 0.38 -47.59
C SER A 1093 5.57 0.43 -49.08
N PRO A 1094 6.25 -0.14 -50.11
CA PRO A 1094 7.11 -1.35 -50.07
C PRO A 1094 8.38 -1.38 -50.98
N ASN A 1095 9.00 -2.57 -51.09
CA ASN A 1095 9.90 -3.09 -52.16
C ASN A 1095 11.44 -2.86 -52.09
N VAL A 1096 12.13 -3.86 -51.49
CA VAL A 1096 13.16 -4.79 -52.08
C VAL A 1096 13.39 -4.66 -53.62
N PRO A 1097 14.60 -4.90 -54.22
CA PRO A 1097 15.74 -5.75 -53.75
C PRO A 1097 17.19 -5.19 -53.90
N ASP A 1098 18.16 -5.97 -53.34
CA ASP A 1098 19.57 -6.21 -53.76
C ASP A 1098 20.56 -5.01 -53.93
N GLU A 1099 21.90 -5.14 -53.98
CA GLU A 1099 22.78 -6.30 -54.21
C GLU A 1099 24.19 -6.11 -53.57
N GLY A 1100 24.93 -7.20 -53.31
CA GLY A 1100 26.38 -7.25 -53.63
C GLY A 1100 27.47 -6.80 -52.64
N GLY A 1101 27.89 -7.69 -51.73
CA GLY A 1101 29.33 -8.00 -51.60
C GLY A 1101 30.12 -7.57 -50.33
N PRO A 1102 31.32 -8.16 -50.11
CA PRO A 1102 31.72 -8.58 -48.75
C PRO A 1102 33.21 -8.36 -48.34
N VAL A 1103 33.61 -8.98 -47.21
CA VAL A 1103 34.97 -9.37 -46.76
C VAL A 1103 35.72 -8.44 -45.77
N ASP A 1104 35.47 -8.67 -44.48
CA ASP A 1104 36.42 -9.23 -43.46
C ASP A 1104 37.70 -8.48 -42.98
N ASP A 1105 38.23 -9.01 -41.86
CA ASP A 1105 39.60 -9.00 -41.33
C ASP A 1105 40.09 -7.99 -40.24
N ARG A 1106 39.98 -8.46 -38.99
CA ARG A 1106 41.03 -8.60 -37.92
C ARG A 1106 41.71 -7.38 -37.23
N TYR A 1107 41.53 -7.35 -35.89
CA TYR A 1107 42.56 -7.40 -34.82
C TYR A 1107 43.90 -6.62 -34.95
N THR A 1108 44.28 -5.85 -33.92
CA THR A 1108 45.39 -6.17 -32.95
C THR A 1108 45.57 -5.13 -31.82
N SER A 1109 46.43 -5.43 -30.83
CA SER A 1109 46.66 -4.76 -29.53
C SER A 1109 48.13 -4.25 -29.35
N ILE A 1110 48.66 -4.17 -28.09
CA ILE A 1110 50.10 -4.04 -27.65
C ILE A 1110 50.66 -2.59 -27.50
N THR A 1111 51.43 -2.15 -26.47
CA THR A 1111 51.81 -2.57 -25.07
C THR A 1111 52.48 -1.41 -24.28
N ASP A 1112 52.42 -1.45 -22.93
CA ASP A 1112 53.39 -1.11 -21.84
C ASP A 1112 54.62 -0.16 -22.00
N ILE A 1113 55.05 0.51 -20.89
CA ILE A 1113 56.35 0.28 -20.18
C ILE A 1113 56.68 1.27 -19.00
N ASN A 1114 57.00 0.69 -17.82
CA ASN A 1114 57.87 1.13 -16.67
C ASN A 1114 57.61 2.34 -15.69
N GLN A 1115 58.16 2.16 -14.47
CA GLN A 1115 58.28 3.04 -13.28
C GLN A 1115 59.75 3.61 -13.16
N PRO A 1116 60.38 3.95 -11.99
CA PRO A 1116 59.95 4.25 -10.59
C PRO A 1116 60.67 5.45 -9.87
N THR A 1117 60.36 5.74 -8.58
CA THR A 1117 61.28 5.74 -7.38
C THR A 1117 60.94 6.70 -6.19
N ALA A 1118 61.19 6.20 -4.96
CA ALA A 1118 61.72 6.86 -3.72
C ALA A 1118 61.07 8.16 -3.13
N SER A 1119 60.58 8.24 -1.87
CA SER A 1119 61.19 8.15 -0.49
C SER A 1119 61.41 9.56 0.15
N ALA A 1120 61.38 9.84 1.47
CA ALA A 1120 61.02 9.12 2.71
C ALA A 1120 60.96 10.10 3.93
N ASN A 1121 60.55 9.59 5.11
CA ASN A 1121 60.87 10.07 6.49
C ASN A 1121 60.18 11.35 7.04
N ALA A 1122 59.92 11.51 8.36
CA ALA A 1122 59.89 10.53 9.48
C ALA A 1122 59.29 11.14 10.79
N ALA A 1123 58.92 10.24 11.73
CA ALA A 1123 58.68 10.44 13.18
C ALA A 1123 57.43 11.27 13.62
N GLY A 1124 56.81 11.00 14.77
CA GLY A 1124 57.02 9.90 15.74
C GLY A 1124 56.50 10.24 17.16
N MET A 1125 56.43 9.22 18.04
CA MET A 1125 55.95 9.26 19.45
C MET A 1125 54.43 9.47 19.66
N GLU A 1126 53.74 8.80 20.60
CA GLU A 1126 54.07 7.54 21.30
C GLU A 1126 52.79 6.83 21.81
N ASN A 1127 52.90 5.56 22.22
CA ASN A 1127 51.78 4.66 22.57
C ASN A 1127 51.89 4.22 24.05
N PRO A 1128 50.80 3.85 24.75
CA PRO A 1128 50.58 2.41 24.97
C PRO A 1128 49.07 2.02 25.01
N LEU A 1129 48.58 0.87 24.52
CA LEU A 1129 48.98 -0.56 24.69
C LEU A 1129 48.84 -1.14 26.11
N TYR A 1130 48.03 -2.19 26.25
CA TYR A 1130 48.58 -3.53 26.52
C TYR A 1130 47.61 -4.66 26.13
N GLU A 1131 48.06 -5.60 25.28
CA GLU A 1131 47.40 -6.91 25.09
C GLU A 1131 47.90 -7.94 26.12
N VAL A 1132 47.04 -8.88 26.51
CA VAL A 1132 47.44 -10.27 26.84
C VAL A 1132 46.35 -11.19 26.25
N ARG A 1133 46.48 -11.82 25.08
CA ARG A 1133 47.44 -12.83 24.59
C ARG A 1133 47.54 -14.13 25.40
N ASN A 1134 46.92 -15.19 24.88
CA ASN A 1134 47.57 -16.47 24.51
C ASN A 1134 46.58 -17.25 23.60
N LYS A 1135 46.91 -17.55 22.33
CA LYS A 1135 47.85 -18.57 21.80
C LYS A 1135 47.27 -19.98 21.68
N THR A 1136 47.06 -20.40 20.43
CA THR A 1136 47.42 -21.73 19.90
C THR A 1136 47.79 -21.57 18.41
N ALA A 1137 48.45 -22.56 17.80
CA ALA A 1137 49.06 -22.39 16.47
C ALA A 1137 49.15 -23.70 15.68
N VAL A 1138 48.90 -23.62 14.35
CA VAL A 1138 49.67 -24.18 13.20
C VAL A 1138 49.96 -25.72 13.18
N PRO A 1139 49.88 -26.43 12.01
CA PRO A 1139 49.54 -26.04 10.62
C PRO A 1139 48.18 -26.70 10.21
N ASP A 1140 47.81 -27.16 8.99
CA ASP A 1140 48.46 -27.30 7.67
C ASP A 1140 47.44 -27.46 6.51
N ASN A 1141 47.94 -27.53 5.27
CA ASN A 1141 47.36 -28.12 4.05
C ASN A 1141 46.00 -27.63 3.47
N LYS A 1142 46.10 -26.53 2.71
CA LYS A 1142 46.12 -26.52 1.22
C LYS A 1142 44.91 -26.94 0.35
N ASP A 1143 44.77 -26.12 -0.70
CA ASP A 1143 44.41 -26.41 -2.10
C ASP A 1143 43.03 -27.06 -2.37
N ASN A 1144 42.03 -26.23 -2.70
CA ASN A 1144 41.83 -25.75 -4.08
C ASN A 1144 40.83 -24.58 -4.18
N THR A 1145 40.94 -23.79 -5.24
CA THR A 1145 40.08 -22.63 -5.56
C THR A 1145 39.06 -22.96 -6.65
N LEU A 1146 37.91 -22.27 -6.63
CA LEU A 1146 37.06 -21.83 -7.76
C LEU A 1146 36.09 -20.74 -7.21
N PRO A 1147 35.39 -19.95 -8.04
CA PRO A 1147 35.36 -18.49 -7.85
C PRO A 1147 34.20 -17.93 -7.01
N GLU A 1148 34.42 -16.71 -6.52
CA GLU A 1148 33.38 -15.82 -6.02
C GLU A 1148 32.36 -15.50 -7.13
N GLN A 1149 31.07 -15.62 -6.81
CA GLN A 1149 30.01 -14.89 -7.53
C GLN A 1149 29.61 -13.69 -6.69
N GLU A 1150 29.49 -12.52 -7.33
CA GLU A 1150 28.88 -11.34 -6.71
C GLU A 1150 27.37 -11.59 -6.50
N PHE A 1151 27.00 -12.06 -5.31
CA PHE A 1151 25.60 -12.04 -4.90
C PHE A 1151 25.20 -10.61 -4.52
N ARG A 1152 24.34 -10.02 -5.35
CA ARG A 1152 23.66 -8.77 -5.00
C ARG A 1152 22.76 -9.01 -3.79
N SER A 1153 22.77 -8.10 -2.84
CA SER A 1153 21.72 -7.99 -1.84
C SER A 1153 20.37 -7.84 -2.55
N VAL A 1154 19.46 -8.78 -2.31
CA VAL A 1154 18.06 -8.66 -2.75
C VAL A 1154 17.36 -7.74 -1.77
N ASP A 1155 16.76 -6.68 -2.29
CA ASP A 1155 15.97 -5.73 -1.51
C ASP A 1155 14.56 -6.31 -1.32
N MET A 1156 14.16 -6.55 -0.06
CA MET A 1156 12.91 -7.26 0.25
C MET A 1156 11.67 -6.33 0.24
N THR A 1157 11.84 -5.03 -0.01
CA THR A 1157 10.73 -4.06 -0.02
C THR A 1157 9.70 -4.25 -1.14
N ALA A 1158 9.91 -5.21 -2.05
CA ALA A 1158 9.02 -5.48 -3.19
C ALA A 1158 7.70 -6.19 -2.80
N TYR A 1159 7.62 -6.84 -1.64
CA TYR A 1159 6.37 -7.47 -1.16
C TYR A 1159 5.44 -6.46 -0.48
N LYS A 1160 4.90 -5.54 -1.29
CA LYS A 1160 3.82 -4.60 -0.95
C LYS A 1160 2.83 -4.46 -2.12
N TYR A 1161 2.06 -5.50 -2.39
CA TYR A 1161 0.71 -5.50 -2.97
C TYR A 1161 0.05 -6.85 -2.69
#